data_AF-A0A445F1L3-F1
#
_entry.id   AF-A0A445F1L3-F1
#
_cell.length_a   1.000
_cell.length_b   1.000
_cell.length_c   1.000
_cell.angle_alpha   90.00
_cell.angle_beta   90.00
_cell.angle_gamma   90.00
#
_symmetry.space_group_name_H-M   'P 1'
#
loop_
_entity.id
_entity.type
_entity.pdbx_description
1 polymer ?
#
loop_
_entity_poly.entity_id
_entity_poly.type
_entity_poly.pdbx_seq_one_letter_code
_entity_poly.pdbx_strand_id
1 'polypeptide(L)'
;MTEVARSVVHDVLGQRVVDVDQPIVDYIVNVLADDDFDFGLDGEGAFDALGELLVAADCVDDFSHCRSVCSTLCDKFGKHGLVKEKPAVRSLAAPFRMNEGMDDVQAPKKKPEPVDGPLLSERDRLKLERRKRKDERQREAQYQIHLAEMEAARAGMPVVCVRHDSSGGPNVKDIHMENFNISVGGRDLIVDGCVTLSFGRHYGLVGRNGTGKTTFLRHMAMHAIDGVPRNCQILHVEQEVTGDATTALQCVLNADIERTQLLDEETQLVAQQRELEDKNEKGDLNGVVGRDDISKRLEEIYKRLELIDADSAEARAASILAGLSFTPEMQKKATKTFSGGWRMRIALARALFIEPDILLLDEPTNHLDLHAVLWLESYLVKWPKTFIVVSHAREFLNTVVTDIIHLQNQKLTTYKGNYDTFEKTREEQVKNQQKALEANERARSHMQTFIDKFRYNAKRASLVQSRIKALDRMGHVDEIVNDPDYKFDFPTPEDRPGAPIISFSDASFGYPGGPILFKNLNFGIDLDSRIAMVGPNGIGKSTILKLIAGDLQPSSGTVFRSAKVRIAVFSQHHVDGLDLSSNPLLYMMRCYPGVPEQKLRAHLGSFGVTGNLALQPMYTLSGIVFKVTIIHKQFVNDF
;
A
#
# COMPACT_ATOMS: atom_id res chain seq x y z
N MET A 1 -4.19 2.27 57.72
CA MET A 1 -4.05 0.99 56.99
C MET A 1 -2.65 0.43 57.06
N THR A 2 -1.62 1.23 56.79
CA THR A 2 -0.20 0.84 56.89
C THR A 2 0.24 0.31 58.27
N GLU A 3 -0.22 0.86 59.40
CA GLU A 3 0.11 0.32 60.73
C GLU A 3 -0.51 -1.06 61.00
N VAL A 4 -1.74 -1.28 60.53
CA VAL A 4 -2.43 -2.57 60.64
C VAL A 4 -1.77 -3.61 59.72
N ALA A 5 -1.47 -3.22 58.48
CA ALA A 5 -0.73 -4.05 57.53
C ALA A 5 0.65 -4.45 58.07
N ARG A 6 1.37 -3.51 58.70
CA ARG A 6 2.65 -3.79 59.37
C ARG A 6 2.50 -4.84 60.47
N SER A 7 1.49 -4.71 61.32
CA SER A 7 1.21 -5.69 62.37
C SER A 7 0.91 -7.08 61.81
N VAL A 8 0.12 -7.15 60.73
CA VAL A 8 -0.24 -8.44 60.10
C VAL A 8 0.97 -9.09 59.42
N VAL A 9 1.80 -8.32 58.72
CA VAL A 9 3.02 -8.81 58.08
C VAL A 9 4.00 -9.37 59.11
N HIS A 10 4.23 -8.66 60.22
CA HIS A 10 5.09 -9.16 61.30
C HIS A 10 4.51 -10.40 62.01
N ASP A 11 3.19 -10.50 62.14
CA ASP A 11 2.52 -11.62 62.77
C ASP A 11 2.48 -12.88 61.88
N VAL A 12 2.49 -12.74 60.55
CA VAL A 12 2.52 -13.90 59.63
C VAL A 12 3.93 -14.39 59.34
N LEU A 13 4.88 -13.48 59.12
CA LEU A 13 6.26 -13.84 58.77
C LEU A 13 7.15 -14.07 60.01
N GLY A 14 6.69 -13.69 61.20
CA GLY A 14 7.31 -14.04 62.48
C GLY A 14 8.72 -13.45 62.70
N GLN A 15 9.57 -14.19 63.43
CA GLN A 15 10.92 -13.74 63.80
C GLN A 15 11.85 -13.50 62.60
N ARG A 16 11.55 -14.07 61.42
CA ARG A 16 12.37 -13.95 60.21
C ARG A 16 12.34 -12.55 59.58
N VAL A 17 11.31 -11.75 59.88
CA VAL A 17 11.26 -10.34 59.43
C VAL A 17 12.24 -9.45 60.21
N VAL A 18 12.66 -9.88 61.40
CA VAL A 18 13.55 -9.08 62.27
C VAL A 18 14.98 -9.05 61.73
N ASP A 19 15.37 -10.07 60.97
CA ASP A 19 16.69 -10.19 60.35
C ASP A 19 16.75 -9.62 58.91
N VAL A 20 15.62 -9.09 58.40
CA VAL A 20 15.49 -8.53 57.05
C VAL A 20 15.64 -7.01 57.08
N ASP A 21 16.31 -6.47 56.07
CA ASP A 21 16.51 -5.03 55.89
C ASP A 21 15.18 -4.26 55.94
N GLN A 22 15.10 -3.25 56.82
CA GLN A 22 13.89 -2.45 57.05
C GLN A 22 13.25 -1.89 55.76
N PRO A 23 14.00 -1.44 54.73
CA PRO A 23 13.42 -1.01 53.46
C PRO A 23 12.64 -2.10 52.71
N ILE A 24 13.02 -3.36 52.83
CA ILE A 24 12.33 -4.50 52.19
C ILE A 24 11.00 -4.74 52.91
N VAL A 25 11.02 -4.70 54.24
CA VAL A 25 9.80 -4.82 55.06
C VAL A 25 8.84 -3.66 54.78
N ASP A 26 9.34 -2.44 54.68
CA ASP A 26 8.51 -1.27 54.34
C ASP A 26 7.93 -1.38 52.91
N TYR A 27 8.67 -1.95 51.95
CA TYR A 27 8.15 -2.21 50.61
C TYR A 27 7.01 -3.23 50.62
N ILE A 28 7.19 -4.38 51.30
CA ILE A 28 6.16 -5.41 51.44
C ILE A 28 4.89 -4.84 52.07
N VAL A 29 5.04 -4.09 53.16
CA VAL A 29 3.91 -3.46 53.86
C VAL A 29 3.19 -2.45 52.96
N ASN A 30 3.93 -1.64 52.19
CA ASN A 30 3.31 -0.65 51.30
C ASN A 30 2.56 -1.29 50.12
N VAL A 31 3.09 -2.37 49.54
CA VAL A 31 2.41 -3.12 48.47
C VAL A 31 1.10 -3.74 48.98
N LEU A 32 1.13 -4.36 50.16
CA LEU A 32 -0.06 -5.00 50.75
C LEU A 32 -1.05 -4.01 51.38
N ALA A 33 -0.62 -2.78 51.66
CA ALA A 33 -1.46 -1.71 52.20
C ALA A 33 -2.06 -0.81 51.11
N ASP A 34 -1.78 -1.06 49.83
CA ASP A 34 -2.39 -0.35 48.72
C ASP A 34 -3.87 -0.74 48.59
N ASP A 35 -4.74 0.27 48.56
CA ASP A 35 -6.21 0.11 48.54
C ASP A 35 -6.71 -0.62 47.29
N ASP A 36 -5.91 -0.63 46.22
CA ASP A 36 -6.23 -1.28 44.95
C ASP A 36 -5.48 -2.60 44.75
N PHE A 37 -4.77 -3.10 45.76
CA PHE A 37 -4.07 -4.37 45.69
C PHE A 37 -5.05 -5.56 45.63
N ASP A 38 -4.92 -6.41 44.61
CA ASP A 38 -5.72 -7.61 44.43
C ASP A 38 -4.97 -8.85 44.94
N PHE A 39 -5.42 -9.39 46.07
CA PHE A 39 -4.81 -10.57 46.68
C PHE A 39 -5.03 -11.85 45.85
N GLY A 40 -5.98 -11.86 44.90
CA GLY A 40 -6.33 -13.05 44.12
C GLY A 40 -7.02 -14.15 44.95
N LEU A 41 -7.36 -15.27 44.32
CA LEU A 41 -7.90 -16.44 45.02
C LEU A 41 -6.81 -17.07 45.87
N ASP A 42 -7.11 -17.33 47.15
CA ASP A 42 -6.19 -17.94 48.12
C ASP A 42 -4.79 -17.29 48.22
N GLY A 43 -4.69 -15.99 47.89
CA GLY A 43 -3.43 -15.24 47.98
C GLY A 43 -2.51 -15.36 46.75
N GLU A 44 -2.99 -15.88 45.61
CA GLU A 44 -2.17 -15.98 44.38
C GLU A 44 -1.66 -14.62 43.87
N GLY A 45 -2.45 -13.55 43.97
CA GLY A 45 -2.00 -12.21 43.59
C GLY A 45 -0.89 -11.67 44.50
N ALA A 46 -0.92 -12.03 45.79
CA ALA A 46 0.17 -11.73 46.72
C ALA A 46 1.43 -12.56 46.43
N PHE A 47 1.26 -13.82 46.02
CA PHE A 47 2.38 -14.67 45.59
C PHE A 47 3.03 -14.15 44.31
N ASP A 48 2.26 -13.73 43.32
CA ASP A 48 2.79 -13.18 42.07
C ASP A 48 3.53 -11.86 42.28
N ALA A 49 3.03 -11.01 43.19
CA ALA A 49 3.63 -9.69 43.45
C ALA A 49 4.86 -9.75 44.37
N LEU A 50 4.88 -10.66 45.35
CA LEU A 50 5.89 -10.67 46.43
C LEU A 50 6.67 -11.98 46.56
N GLY A 51 6.30 -13.04 45.84
CA GLY A 51 6.84 -14.38 46.05
C GLY A 51 8.35 -14.48 45.82
N GLU A 52 8.86 -13.89 44.73
CA GLU A 52 10.30 -13.84 44.46
C GLU A 52 11.05 -13.04 45.54
N LEU A 53 10.47 -11.94 46.02
CA LEU A 53 11.07 -11.08 47.03
C LEU A 53 11.11 -11.77 48.40
N LEU A 54 10.05 -12.49 48.78
CA LEU A 54 9.97 -13.21 50.06
C LEU A 54 10.97 -14.37 50.14
N VAL A 55 11.22 -15.05 49.02
CA VAL A 55 12.23 -16.12 48.94
C VAL A 55 13.64 -15.52 48.88
N ALA A 56 13.85 -14.46 48.10
CA ALA A 56 15.17 -13.83 47.98
C ALA A 56 15.65 -13.11 49.25
N ALA A 57 14.72 -12.67 50.11
CA ALA A 57 15.01 -12.03 51.38
C ALA A 57 15.10 -13.02 52.56
N ASP A 58 15.09 -14.33 52.32
CA ASP A 58 15.06 -15.39 53.35
C ASP A 58 13.87 -15.27 54.34
N CYS A 59 12.80 -14.55 53.95
CA CYS A 59 11.56 -14.51 54.73
C CYS A 59 10.88 -15.90 54.76
N VAL A 60 11.04 -16.67 53.68
CA VAL A 60 10.42 -17.99 53.48
C VAL A 60 11.40 -18.96 52.81
N ASP A 61 11.38 -20.24 53.22
CA ASP A 61 12.42 -21.22 52.82
C ASP A 61 12.31 -21.67 51.35
N ASP A 62 11.09 -21.73 50.79
CA ASP A 62 10.85 -22.16 49.42
C ASP A 62 9.54 -21.58 48.85
N PHE A 63 9.35 -21.71 47.53
CA PHE A 63 8.14 -21.21 46.86
C PHE A 63 6.86 -21.94 47.29
N SER A 64 6.96 -23.17 47.83
CA SER A 64 5.80 -23.92 48.32
C SER A 64 5.30 -23.38 49.66
N HIS A 65 6.21 -23.10 50.59
CA HIS A 65 5.96 -22.40 51.84
C HIS A 65 5.51 -20.96 51.57
N CYS A 66 6.06 -20.30 50.56
CA CYS A 66 5.66 -18.94 50.18
C CYS A 66 4.19 -18.84 49.77
N ARG A 67 3.66 -19.81 49.02
CA ARG A 67 2.22 -19.86 48.68
C ARG A 67 1.33 -19.98 49.93
N SER A 68 1.74 -20.80 50.90
CA SER A 68 1.02 -20.95 52.18
C SER A 68 1.04 -19.67 53.00
N VAL A 69 2.18 -18.96 53.02
CA VAL A 69 2.34 -17.66 53.68
C VAL A 69 1.47 -16.59 53.01
N CYS A 70 1.44 -16.51 51.69
CA CYS A 70 0.60 -15.58 50.94
C CYS A 70 -0.90 -15.85 51.14
N SER A 71 -1.30 -17.12 51.22
CA SER A 71 -2.66 -17.52 51.58
C SER A 71 -3.04 -17.08 53.00
N THR A 72 -2.12 -17.29 53.97
CA THR A 72 -2.31 -16.86 55.36
C THR A 72 -2.37 -15.32 55.49
N LEU A 73 -1.58 -14.59 54.70
CA LEU A 73 -1.65 -13.13 54.59
C LEU A 73 -3.03 -12.72 54.07
N CYS A 74 -3.51 -13.32 52.98
CA CYS A 74 -4.84 -13.05 52.43
C CYS A 74 -5.95 -13.24 53.49
N ASP A 75 -5.91 -14.35 54.23
CA ASP A 75 -6.88 -14.64 55.30
C ASP A 75 -6.85 -13.62 56.44
N LYS A 76 -5.65 -13.23 56.92
CA LYS A 76 -5.54 -12.24 58.01
C LYS A 76 -5.92 -10.84 57.55
N PHE A 77 -5.51 -10.43 56.35
CA PHE A 77 -5.94 -9.15 55.77
C PHE A 77 -7.46 -9.13 55.53
N GLY A 78 -8.05 -10.26 55.12
CA GLY A 78 -9.50 -10.43 54.99
C GLY A 78 -10.24 -10.26 56.33
N LYS A 79 -9.73 -10.87 57.41
CA LYS A 79 -10.30 -10.70 58.77
C LYS A 79 -10.23 -9.27 59.30
N HIS A 80 -9.24 -8.48 58.85
CA HIS A 80 -9.13 -7.06 59.17
C HIS A 80 -9.94 -6.15 58.25
N GLY A 81 -10.72 -6.71 57.31
CA GLY A 81 -11.57 -5.95 56.39
C GLY A 81 -10.78 -5.18 55.33
N LEU A 82 -9.54 -5.59 55.06
CA LEU A 82 -8.62 -4.93 54.13
C LEU A 82 -8.62 -5.58 52.73
N VAL A 83 -9.42 -6.64 52.51
CA VAL A 83 -9.59 -7.31 51.21
C VAL A 83 -10.99 -7.03 50.68
N LYS A 84 -11.10 -6.50 49.45
CA LYS A 84 -12.39 -6.26 48.78
C LYS A 84 -13.00 -7.61 48.35
N GLU A 85 -14.25 -7.88 48.73
CA GLU A 85 -15.01 -9.03 48.19
C GLU A 85 -15.32 -8.80 46.69
N LYS A 86 -14.99 -9.77 45.82
CA LYS A 86 -15.33 -9.72 44.39
C LYS A 86 -16.69 -10.41 44.09
N PRO A 87 -17.46 -9.90 43.10
CA PRO A 87 -18.74 -10.47 42.70
C PRO A 87 -18.55 -11.83 42.00
N ALA A 88 -19.34 -12.83 42.41
CA ALA A 88 -19.25 -14.18 41.89
C ALA A 88 -19.60 -14.27 40.39
N VAL A 89 -18.62 -14.63 39.55
CA VAL A 89 -18.79 -14.98 38.15
C VAL A 89 -19.18 -16.47 38.06
N ARG A 90 -20.39 -16.77 37.59
CA ARG A 90 -20.86 -18.15 37.37
C ARG A 90 -20.20 -18.76 36.12
N SER A 91 -19.42 -19.83 36.33
CA SER A 91 -18.94 -20.73 35.29
C SER A 91 -20.01 -21.76 34.92
N LEU A 92 -20.24 -21.97 33.61
CA LEU A 92 -21.17 -22.97 33.07
C LEU A 92 -20.37 -24.14 32.49
N ALA A 93 -20.39 -25.29 33.17
CA ALA A 93 -20.03 -26.59 32.62
C ALA A 93 -21.25 -27.52 32.72
N ALA A 94 -21.73 -27.97 31.57
CA ALA A 94 -22.91 -28.83 31.37
C ALA A 94 -22.59 -30.32 31.64
N PRO A 95 -23.48 -31.32 31.39
CA PRO A 95 -24.94 -31.32 31.18
C PRO A 95 -25.66 -32.40 32.05
N PHE A 96 -26.95 -32.30 32.38
CA PHE A 96 -27.74 -33.51 32.66
C PHE A 96 -29.25 -33.34 32.48
N ARG A 97 -29.88 -34.46 32.10
CA ARG A 97 -31.27 -34.65 31.69
C ARG A 97 -32.20 -35.02 32.86
N MET A 98 -33.50 -34.78 32.60
CA MET A 98 -34.74 -35.39 33.09
C MET A 98 -35.47 -34.78 34.29
N ASN A 99 -36.76 -34.55 34.03
CA ASN A 99 -37.84 -34.20 34.95
C ASN A 99 -38.21 -35.36 35.88
N GLU A 100 -38.57 -35.01 37.11
CA GLU A 100 -39.67 -35.50 37.97
C GLU A 100 -39.45 -34.83 39.34
N GLY A 101 -40.36 -34.18 40.07
CA GLY A 101 -41.77 -33.83 40.00
C GLY A 101 -42.17 -33.35 41.42
N MET A 102 -43.06 -32.35 41.54
CA MET A 102 -43.76 -31.90 42.77
C MET A 102 -42.87 -31.27 43.88
N ASP A 103 -43.23 -30.20 44.61
CA ASP A 103 -44.49 -29.49 44.84
C ASP A 103 -44.18 -28.05 45.35
N ASP A 104 -45.26 -27.28 45.49
CA ASP A 104 -45.43 -26.00 46.22
C ASP A 104 -45.44 -24.68 45.44
N VAL A 105 -46.63 -24.07 45.54
CA VAL A 105 -47.18 -22.93 44.81
C VAL A 105 -46.59 -21.61 45.32
N GLN A 106 -45.95 -20.85 44.43
CA GLN A 106 -45.62 -19.44 44.62
C GLN A 106 -46.32 -18.56 43.58
N ALA A 107 -47.02 -17.54 44.08
CA ALA A 107 -47.66 -16.45 43.33
C ALA A 107 -46.64 -15.68 42.45
N PRO A 108 -47.07 -15.07 41.32
CA PRO A 108 -46.19 -14.82 40.17
C PRO A 108 -45.26 -13.62 40.39
N LYS A 109 -43.95 -13.88 40.41
CA LYS A 109 -42.93 -12.85 40.19
C LYS A 109 -42.85 -12.54 38.69
N LYS A 110 -43.08 -11.27 38.35
CA LYS A 110 -42.87 -10.68 37.02
C LYS A 110 -41.54 -11.17 36.44
N LYS A 111 -41.59 -11.77 35.24
CA LYS A 111 -40.40 -12.02 34.43
C LYS A 111 -39.69 -10.67 34.20
N PRO A 112 -38.36 -10.58 34.31
CA PRO A 112 -37.66 -9.47 33.69
C PRO A 112 -37.94 -9.57 32.19
N GLU A 113 -38.64 -8.57 31.66
CA GLU A 113 -38.75 -8.37 30.22
C GLU A 113 -37.34 -8.36 29.62
N PRO A 114 -37.16 -8.91 28.41
CA PRO A 114 -35.91 -8.68 27.70
C PRO A 114 -35.75 -7.16 27.63
N VAL A 115 -34.63 -6.64 28.13
CA VAL A 115 -34.26 -5.26 27.83
C VAL A 115 -33.91 -5.27 26.35
N ASP A 116 -34.93 -5.11 25.52
CA ASP A 116 -34.80 -4.55 24.20
C ASP A 116 -34.03 -3.24 24.40
N GLY A 117 -32.72 -3.27 24.12
CA GLY A 117 -32.05 -2.04 23.71
C GLY A 117 -32.97 -1.41 22.66
N PRO A 118 -33.30 -0.11 22.79
CA PRO A 118 -34.55 0.44 22.29
C PRO A 118 -34.79 -0.07 20.87
N LEU A 119 -35.81 -0.92 20.70
CA LEU A 119 -36.24 -1.39 19.40
C LEU A 119 -36.44 -0.14 18.55
N LEU A 120 -35.52 0.13 17.62
CA LEU A 120 -35.62 1.28 16.74
C LEU A 120 -37.02 1.24 16.14
N SER A 121 -37.85 2.22 16.48
CA SER A 121 -39.21 2.34 15.95
C SER A 121 -39.13 2.31 14.43
N GLU A 122 -40.18 1.90 13.71
CA GLU A 122 -40.17 1.98 12.23
C GLU A 122 -39.78 3.38 11.73
N ARG A 123 -40.15 4.41 12.50
CA ARG A 123 -39.76 5.81 12.27
C ARG A 123 -38.26 6.06 12.45
N ASP A 124 -37.62 5.43 13.43
CA ASP A 124 -36.17 5.56 13.66
C ASP A 124 -35.35 4.70 12.68
N ARG A 125 -35.87 3.55 12.25
CA ARG A 125 -35.32 2.79 11.11
C ARG A 125 -35.38 3.60 9.82
N LEU A 126 -36.52 4.23 9.54
CA LEU A 126 -36.68 5.14 8.39
C LEU A 126 -35.78 6.38 8.48
N LYS A 127 -35.59 6.97 9.67
CA LYS A 127 -34.63 8.06 9.88
C LYS A 127 -33.19 7.59 9.67
N LEU A 128 -32.84 6.41 10.16
CA LEU A 128 -31.52 5.81 9.98
C LEU A 128 -31.24 5.53 8.49
N GLU A 129 -32.22 4.99 7.76
CA GLU A 129 -32.13 4.79 6.31
C GLU A 129 -32.02 6.10 5.54
N ARG A 130 -32.80 7.13 5.91
CA ARG A 130 -32.70 8.47 5.31
C ARG A 130 -31.34 9.10 5.57
N ARG A 131 -30.78 8.93 6.78
CA ARG A 131 -29.45 9.41 7.13
C ARG A 131 -28.37 8.66 6.34
N LYS A 132 -28.45 7.33 6.26
CA LYS A 132 -27.56 6.50 5.42
C LYS A 132 -27.58 6.94 3.95
N ARG A 133 -28.76 7.13 3.35
CA ARG A 133 -28.91 7.61 1.97
C ARG A 133 -28.38 9.03 1.76
N LYS A 134 -28.50 9.91 2.76
CA LYS A 134 -27.95 11.27 2.70
C LYS A 134 -26.42 11.24 2.76
N ASP A 135 -25.86 10.43 3.63
CA ASP A 135 -24.41 10.25 3.78
C ASP A 135 -23.81 9.59 2.51
N GLU A 136 -24.51 8.63 1.90
CA GLU A 136 -24.14 7.98 0.63
C GLU A 136 -24.09 8.99 -0.52
N ARG A 137 -25.14 9.81 -0.70
CA ARG A 137 -25.14 10.89 -1.70
C ARG A 137 -24.04 11.93 -1.47
N GLN A 138 -23.74 12.26 -0.21
CA GLN A 138 -22.64 13.19 0.09
C GLN A 138 -21.29 12.62 -0.33
N ARG A 139 -21.06 11.31 -0.14
CA ARG A 139 -19.82 10.64 -0.56
C ARG A 139 -19.71 10.57 -2.08
N GLU A 140 -20.79 10.22 -2.77
CA GLU A 140 -20.82 10.21 -4.24
C GLU A 140 -20.53 11.61 -4.81
N ALA A 141 -21.10 12.66 -4.22
CA ALA A 141 -20.83 14.04 -4.64
C ALA A 141 -19.36 14.45 -4.43
N GLN A 142 -18.77 14.07 -3.28
CA GLN A 142 -17.34 14.30 -3.02
C GLN A 142 -16.44 13.56 -4.01
N TYR A 143 -16.80 12.33 -4.38
CA TYR A 143 -16.07 11.55 -5.37
C TYR A 143 -16.12 12.21 -6.76
N GLN A 144 -17.28 12.72 -7.18
CA GLN A 144 -17.42 13.43 -8.46
C GLN A 144 -16.61 14.73 -8.51
N ILE A 145 -16.59 15.50 -7.41
CA ILE A 145 -15.75 16.71 -7.32
C ILE A 145 -14.27 16.34 -7.42
N HIS A 146 -13.85 15.28 -6.73
CA HIS A 146 -12.46 14.82 -6.79
C HIS A 146 -12.05 14.39 -8.22
N LEU A 147 -12.92 13.65 -8.92
CA LEU A 147 -12.69 13.28 -10.32
C LEU A 147 -12.55 14.52 -11.21
N ALA A 148 -13.42 15.51 -11.05
CA ALA A 148 -13.38 16.75 -11.82
C ALA A 148 -12.10 17.57 -11.54
N GLU A 149 -11.65 17.65 -10.28
CA GLU A 149 -10.38 18.28 -9.93
C GLU A 149 -9.18 17.57 -10.58
N MET A 150 -9.18 16.23 -10.59
CA MET A 150 -8.12 15.46 -11.25
C MET A 150 -8.13 15.64 -12.78
N GLU A 151 -9.30 15.70 -13.40
CA GLU A 151 -9.44 15.98 -14.84
C GLU A 151 -8.99 17.41 -15.19
N ALA A 152 -9.33 18.40 -14.37
CA ALA A 152 -8.90 19.78 -14.56
C ALA A 152 -7.37 19.94 -14.44
N ALA A 153 -6.77 19.30 -13.43
CA ALA A 153 -5.32 19.29 -13.27
C ALA A 153 -4.62 18.62 -14.48
N ARG A 154 -5.25 17.58 -15.05
CA ARG A 154 -4.76 16.89 -16.25
C ARG A 154 -4.83 17.77 -17.50
N ALA A 155 -5.91 18.52 -17.68
CA ALA A 155 -6.06 19.44 -18.82
C ALA A 155 -4.99 20.55 -18.82
N GLY A 156 -4.40 20.86 -17.65
CA GLY A 156 -3.30 21.80 -17.49
C GLY A 156 -1.90 21.24 -17.76
N MET A 157 -1.74 19.95 -18.09
CA MET A 157 -0.42 19.38 -18.37
C MET A 157 0.16 19.93 -19.69
N PRO A 158 1.43 20.37 -19.72
CA PRO A 158 2.06 20.81 -20.96
C PRO A 158 2.17 19.65 -21.95
N VAL A 159 1.90 19.94 -23.23
CA VAL A 159 2.04 18.95 -24.31
C VAL A 159 3.53 18.69 -24.54
N VAL A 160 3.95 17.45 -24.37
CA VAL A 160 5.31 17.01 -24.69
C VAL A 160 5.34 16.48 -26.11
N CYS A 161 6.24 17.01 -26.93
CA CYS A 161 6.44 16.63 -28.32
C CYS A 161 7.88 16.20 -28.57
N VAL A 162 8.09 15.43 -29.64
CA VAL A 162 9.42 15.08 -30.14
C VAL A 162 10.16 16.37 -30.53
N ARG A 163 11.41 16.52 -30.09
CA ARG A 163 12.27 17.64 -30.52
C ARG A 163 13.17 17.20 -31.65
N HIS A 164 13.06 17.89 -32.78
CA HIS A 164 13.91 17.66 -33.94
C HIS A 164 15.06 18.65 -34.08
N ASP A 165 15.00 19.78 -33.36
CA ASP A 165 16.07 20.78 -33.38
C ASP A 165 17.14 20.51 -32.32
N SER A 166 18.37 20.29 -32.78
CA SER A 166 19.57 20.18 -31.94
C SER A 166 20.10 21.55 -31.47
N SER A 167 19.50 22.65 -31.94
CA SER A 167 20.02 24.03 -31.82
C SER A 167 19.33 24.89 -30.76
N GLY A 168 18.37 24.37 -29.98
CA GLY A 168 17.51 25.18 -29.11
C GLY A 168 17.32 24.73 -27.66
N GLY A 169 17.94 23.64 -27.21
CA GLY A 169 17.91 23.28 -25.79
C GLY A 169 19.04 24.01 -25.05
N PRO A 170 18.82 24.64 -23.87
CA PRO A 170 19.96 24.72 -22.96
C PRO A 170 20.46 23.30 -22.77
N ASN A 171 21.77 23.09 -22.64
CA ASN A 171 22.29 21.95 -21.89
C ASN A 171 21.43 21.89 -20.64
N VAL A 172 20.47 20.96 -20.55
CA VAL A 172 19.57 20.89 -19.39
C VAL A 172 20.51 20.57 -18.26
N LYS A 173 20.84 21.61 -17.49
CA LYS A 173 21.71 21.51 -16.33
C LYS A 173 20.96 20.73 -15.27
N ASP A 174 21.71 20.31 -14.27
CA ASP A 174 21.16 19.71 -13.07
C ASP A 174 19.95 20.52 -12.56
N ILE A 175 18.86 19.82 -12.26
CA ILE A 175 17.61 20.40 -11.78
C ILE A 175 17.65 20.36 -10.26
N HIS A 176 17.63 21.54 -9.66
CA HIS A 176 17.64 21.71 -8.22
C HIS A 176 16.24 22.13 -7.76
N MET A 177 15.55 21.24 -7.07
CA MET A 177 14.27 21.51 -6.41
C MET A 177 14.53 21.62 -4.91
N GLU A 178 14.28 22.79 -4.33
CA GLU A 178 14.54 23.06 -2.92
C GLU A 178 13.29 23.59 -2.22
N ASN A 179 13.10 23.20 -0.96
CA ASN A 179 12.07 23.69 -0.05
C ASN A 179 10.64 23.65 -0.60
N PHE A 180 10.29 22.60 -1.36
CA PHE A 180 8.95 22.44 -1.89
C PHE A 180 8.08 21.56 -0.97
N ASN A 181 6.79 21.89 -0.91
CA ASN A 181 5.79 21.17 -0.13
C ASN A 181 4.72 20.60 -1.05
N ILE A 182 4.34 19.33 -0.82
CA ILE A 182 3.27 18.67 -1.57
C ILE A 182 2.24 18.14 -0.59
N SER A 183 1.03 18.68 -0.69
CA SER A 183 -0.13 18.30 0.11
C SER A 183 -1.28 17.88 -0.80
N VAL A 184 -1.94 16.76 -0.50
CA VAL A 184 -3.14 16.30 -1.21
C VAL A 184 -4.22 15.92 -0.22
N GLY A 185 -5.44 16.44 -0.43
CA GLY A 185 -6.60 16.10 0.40
C GLY A 185 -6.43 16.45 1.88
N GLY A 186 -5.68 17.51 2.18
CA GLY A 186 -5.38 17.94 3.56
C GLY A 186 -4.32 17.10 4.28
N ARG A 187 -3.63 16.19 3.59
CA ARG A 187 -2.48 15.44 4.10
C ARG A 187 -1.20 15.94 3.45
N ASP A 188 -0.23 16.30 4.27
CA ASP A 188 1.12 16.62 3.80
C ASP A 188 1.85 15.32 3.44
N LEU A 189 2.26 15.23 2.18
CA LEU A 189 2.97 14.07 1.63
C LEU A 189 4.47 14.31 1.62
N ILE A 190 4.90 15.52 1.26
CA ILE A 190 6.30 15.96 1.28
C ILE A 190 6.37 17.34 1.95
N VAL A 191 7.26 17.46 2.94
CA VAL A 191 7.52 18.69 3.69
C VAL A 191 9.01 19.02 3.59
N ASP A 192 9.32 20.26 3.21
CA ASP A 192 10.67 20.78 2.98
C ASP A 192 11.48 19.86 2.06
N GLY A 193 10.85 19.44 0.95
CA GLY A 193 11.44 18.55 -0.04
C GLY A 193 12.65 19.21 -0.70
N CYS A 194 13.77 18.49 -0.74
CA CYS A 194 14.97 18.90 -1.47
C CYS A 194 15.48 17.73 -2.32
N VAL A 195 15.53 17.92 -3.64
CA VAL A 195 16.00 16.92 -4.60
C VAL A 195 16.80 17.61 -5.70
N THR A 196 17.98 17.06 -5.99
CA THR A 196 18.80 17.46 -7.14
C THR A 196 18.86 16.31 -8.14
N LEU A 197 18.40 16.57 -9.37
CA LEU A 197 18.46 15.62 -10.48
C LEU A 197 19.56 16.06 -11.44
N SER A 198 20.63 15.28 -11.54
CA SER A 198 21.69 15.53 -12.51
C SER A 198 21.31 15.00 -13.88
N PHE A 199 21.74 15.69 -14.93
CA PHE A 199 21.46 15.29 -16.30
C PHE A 199 22.13 13.96 -16.67
N GLY A 200 21.40 13.07 -17.35
CA GLY A 200 21.86 11.75 -17.78
C GLY A 200 21.96 10.71 -16.65
N ARG A 201 21.46 11.02 -15.45
CA ARG A 201 21.36 10.07 -14.33
C ARG A 201 20.01 9.35 -14.33
N HIS A 202 20.00 8.14 -13.81
CA HIS A 202 18.84 7.27 -13.78
C HIS A 202 18.40 7.08 -12.33
N TYR A 203 17.22 7.56 -11.98
CA TYR A 203 16.75 7.59 -10.60
C TYR A 203 15.67 6.54 -10.33
N GLY A 204 15.84 5.74 -9.29
CA GLY A 204 14.78 4.89 -8.74
C GLY A 204 14.07 5.59 -7.58
N LEU A 205 12.77 5.86 -7.71
CA LEU A 205 11.96 6.42 -6.63
C LEU A 205 11.32 5.30 -5.80
N VAL A 206 11.84 5.10 -4.59
CA VAL A 206 11.40 4.05 -3.67
C VAL A 206 10.73 4.66 -2.44
N GLY A 207 9.81 3.91 -1.85
CA GLY A 207 9.07 4.33 -0.66
C GLY A 207 7.80 3.51 -0.50
N ARG A 208 7.13 3.64 0.65
CA ARG A 208 5.88 2.91 0.90
C ARG A 208 4.74 3.37 0.01
N ASN A 209 3.72 2.54 -0.10
CA ASN A 209 2.55 2.88 -0.92
C ASN A 209 1.64 3.83 -0.16
N GLY A 210 1.25 4.92 -0.84
CA GLY A 210 0.56 6.04 -0.22
C GLY A 210 1.46 7.07 0.46
N THR A 211 2.80 7.03 0.28
CA THR A 211 3.68 8.12 0.73
C THR A 211 3.68 9.33 -0.20
N GLY A 212 3.12 9.20 -1.42
CA GLY A 212 3.03 10.29 -2.38
C GLY A 212 3.94 10.19 -3.60
N LYS A 213 4.53 9.02 -3.92
CA LYS A 213 5.41 8.82 -5.09
C LYS A 213 4.78 9.28 -6.41
N THR A 214 3.61 8.73 -6.76
CA THR A 214 2.85 9.13 -7.95
C THR A 214 2.50 10.60 -7.94
N THR A 215 2.09 11.13 -6.77
CA THR A 215 1.78 12.55 -6.61
C THR A 215 3.01 13.43 -6.88
N PHE A 216 4.17 13.06 -6.37
CA PHE A 216 5.42 13.76 -6.62
C PHE A 216 5.76 13.80 -8.12
N LEU A 217 5.69 12.64 -8.80
CA LEU A 217 5.89 12.58 -10.26
C LEU A 217 4.90 13.46 -11.01
N ARG A 218 3.62 13.45 -10.60
CA ARG A 218 2.57 14.26 -11.21
C ARG A 218 2.79 15.76 -11.04
N HIS A 219 3.14 16.22 -9.84
CA HIS A 219 3.48 17.62 -9.57
C HIS A 219 4.70 18.07 -10.37
N MET A 220 5.69 17.18 -10.55
CA MET A 220 6.85 17.46 -11.37
C MET A 220 6.49 17.60 -12.86
N ALA A 221 5.64 16.70 -13.39
CA ALA A 221 5.15 16.78 -14.77
C ALA A 221 4.28 18.02 -15.05
N MET A 222 3.58 18.52 -14.04
CA MET A 222 2.81 19.77 -14.12
C MET A 222 3.67 21.03 -14.01
N HIS A 223 5.00 20.90 -13.80
CA HIS A 223 5.88 22.02 -13.46
C HIS A 223 5.38 22.83 -12.25
N ALA A 224 4.70 22.17 -11.31
CA ALA A 224 4.16 22.78 -10.11
C ALA A 224 5.20 22.92 -8.98
N ILE A 225 6.39 22.33 -9.17
CA ILE A 225 7.50 22.37 -8.21
C ILE A 225 8.48 23.46 -8.66
N ASP A 226 8.80 24.38 -7.75
CA ASP A 226 9.81 25.40 -7.97
C ASP A 226 11.19 24.77 -8.20
N GLY A 227 11.92 25.30 -9.19
CA GLY A 227 13.23 24.80 -9.60
C GLY A 227 13.23 23.97 -10.89
N VAL A 228 12.07 23.54 -11.38
CA VAL A 228 11.96 22.86 -12.69
C VAL A 228 11.97 23.89 -13.83
N PRO A 229 12.92 23.84 -14.78
CA PRO A 229 12.95 24.76 -15.91
C PRO A 229 11.71 24.63 -16.82
N ARG A 230 11.10 25.75 -17.23
CA ARG A 230 9.88 25.75 -18.09
C ARG A 230 10.10 25.17 -19.49
N ASN A 231 11.34 25.15 -19.95
CA ASN A 231 11.75 24.60 -21.24
C ASN A 231 12.20 23.14 -21.14
N CYS A 232 12.22 22.55 -19.95
CA CYS A 232 12.45 21.13 -19.75
C CYS A 232 11.19 20.36 -20.13
N GLN A 233 11.31 19.37 -21.01
CA GLN A 233 10.19 18.51 -21.38
C GLN A 233 10.14 17.31 -20.43
N ILE A 234 9.11 17.28 -19.60
CA ILE A 234 8.88 16.20 -18.63
C ILE A 234 7.65 15.43 -19.07
N LEU A 235 7.81 14.12 -19.30
CA LEU A 235 6.71 13.24 -19.68
C LEU A 235 6.45 12.19 -18.60
N HIS A 236 5.23 12.17 -18.08
CA HIS A 236 4.77 11.19 -17.10
C HIS A 236 3.89 10.13 -17.74
N VAL A 237 4.27 8.86 -17.57
CA VAL A 237 3.53 7.69 -18.06
C VAL A 237 2.71 7.10 -16.92
N GLU A 238 1.56 7.73 -16.62
CA GLU A 238 0.65 7.27 -15.57
C GLU A 238 -0.58 6.53 -16.14
N GLN A 239 -0.93 6.76 -17.40
CA GLN A 239 -2.26 6.40 -17.94
C GLN A 239 -2.22 5.62 -19.24
N GLU A 240 -3.27 4.81 -19.42
CA GLU A 240 -3.57 4.12 -20.67
C GLU A 240 -3.94 5.13 -21.77
N VAL A 241 -3.55 4.82 -23.01
CA VAL A 241 -4.05 5.55 -24.18
C VAL A 241 -5.55 5.33 -24.31
N THR A 242 -6.29 6.39 -24.66
CA THR A 242 -7.71 6.30 -25.00
C THR A 242 -7.92 5.40 -26.21
N GLY A 243 -8.83 4.44 -26.09
CA GLY A 243 -9.14 3.53 -27.20
C GLY A 243 -9.94 4.23 -28.29
N ASP A 244 -9.32 4.40 -29.45
CA ASP A 244 -9.91 5.00 -30.65
C ASP A 244 -9.72 4.09 -31.89
N ALA A 245 -10.02 4.65 -33.07
CA ALA A 245 -9.88 3.93 -34.33
C ALA A 245 -8.43 3.93 -34.87
N THR A 246 -7.52 4.70 -34.28
CA THR A 246 -6.13 4.76 -34.74
C THR A 246 -5.42 3.44 -34.48
N THR A 247 -4.47 3.07 -35.32
CA THR A 247 -3.68 1.84 -35.13
C THR A 247 -2.65 2.05 -34.02
N ALA A 248 -2.19 0.97 -33.39
CA ALA A 248 -1.16 1.06 -32.35
C ALA A 248 0.13 1.73 -32.87
N LEU A 249 0.55 1.41 -34.10
CA LEU A 249 1.70 2.04 -34.75
C LEU A 249 1.46 3.53 -35.01
N GLN A 250 0.31 3.89 -35.58
CA GLN A 250 0.00 5.29 -35.88
C GLN A 250 -0.14 6.12 -34.61
N CYS A 251 -0.66 5.54 -33.52
CA CYS A 251 -0.75 6.21 -32.23
C CYS A 251 0.62 6.60 -31.68
N VAL A 252 1.66 5.78 -31.90
CA VAL A 252 3.04 6.11 -31.49
C VAL A 252 3.63 7.18 -32.43
N LEU A 253 3.40 7.05 -33.73
CA LEU A 253 3.87 8.02 -34.72
C LEU A 253 3.25 9.41 -34.55
N ASN A 254 1.98 9.48 -34.16
CA ASN A 254 1.26 10.74 -33.89
C ASN A 254 1.79 11.48 -32.65
N ALA A 255 2.70 10.88 -31.88
CA ALA A 255 3.41 11.59 -30.82
C ALA A 255 4.37 12.66 -31.38
N ASP A 256 4.82 12.47 -32.61
CA ASP A 256 5.59 13.44 -33.37
C ASP A 256 4.65 14.42 -34.08
N ILE A 257 4.23 15.44 -33.33
CA ILE A 257 3.28 16.44 -33.81
C ILE A 257 3.83 17.18 -35.04
N GLU A 258 5.14 17.47 -35.06
CA GLU A 258 5.78 18.16 -36.18
C GLU A 258 5.73 17.29 -37.44
N ARG A 259 6.11 16.01 -37.35
CA ARG A 259 6.00 15.07 -38.47
C ARG A 259 4.57 14.93 -38.97
N THR A 260 3.59 14.77 -38.06
CA THR A 260 2.18 14.66 -38.45
C THR A 260 1.68 15.91 -39.17
N GLN A 261 2.01 17.10 -38.66
CA GLN A 261 1.65 18.37 -39.29
C GLN A 261 2.26 18.52 -40.68
N LEU A 262 3.54 18.16 -40.85
CA LEU A 262 4.23 18.25 -42.13
C LEU A 262 3.63 17.29 -43.18
N LEU A 263 3.26 16.06 -42.78
CA LEU A 263 2.61 15.10 -43.67
C LEU A 263 1.17 15.49 -44.02
N ASP A 264 0.43 16.07 -43.07
CA ASP A 264 -0.91 16.61 -43.32
C ASP A 264 -0.84 17.83 -44.25
N GLU A 265 0.16 18.70 -44.08
CA GLU A 265 0.41 19.85 -44.97
C GLU A 265 0.84 19.36 -46.37
N GLU A 266 1.72 18.37 -46.47
CA GLU A 266 2.12 17.74 -47.74
C GLU A 266 0.90 17.20 -48.48
N THR A 267 0.06 16.39 -47.83
CA THR A 267 -1.13 15.79 -48.47
C THR A 267 -2.13 16.85 -48.92
N GLN A 268 -2.31 17.92 -48.15
CA GLN A 268 -3.15 19.06 -48.56
C GLN A 268 -2.58 19.80 -49.77
N LEU A 269 -1.28 20.09 -49.77
CA LEU A 269 -0.62 20.81 -50.87
C LEU A 269 -0.59 19.98 -52.16
N VAL A 270 -0.36 18.67 -52.07
CA VAL A 270 -0.44 17.75 -53.22
C VAL A 270 -1.87 17.69 -53.78
N ALA A 271 -2.89 17.69 -52.91
CA ALA A 271 -4.28 17.75 -53.36
C ALA A 271 -4.61 19.07 -54.06
N GLN A 272 -4.17 20.20 -53.49
CA GLN A 272 -4.33 21.53 -54.10
C GLN A 272 -3.59 21.65 -55.44
N GLN A 273 -2.39 21.08 -55.55
CA GLN A 273 -1.62 21.06 -56.79
C GLN A 273 -2.37 20.30 -57.90
N ARG A 274 -2.97 19.14 -57.58
CA ARG A 274 -3.80 18.38 -58.52
C ARG A 274 -5.05 19.15 -58.94
N GLU A 275 -5.74 19.80 -58.01
CA GLU A 275 -6.92 20.63 -58.34
C GLU A 275 -6.58 21.83 -59.24
N LEU A 276 -5.39 22.43 -59.08
CA LEU A 276 -4.91 23.52 -59.94
C LEU A 276 -4.51 23.02 -61.33
N GLU A 277 -3.97 21.80 -61.45
CA GLU A 277 -3.70 21.14 -62.74
C GLU A 277 -5.01 20.90 -63.51
N ASP A 278 -6.04 20.37 -62.86
CA ASP A 278 -7.37 20.14 -63.45
C ASP A 278 -8.06 21.45 -63.89
N LYS A 279 -7.80 22.57 -63.21
CA LYS A 279 -8.33 23.90 -63.57
C LYS A 279 -7.58 24.55 -64.72
N ASN A 280 -6.27 24.33 -64.82
CA ASN A 280 -5.46 24.83 -65.95
C ASN A 280 -5.83 24.15 -67.27
N GLU A 281 -6.22 22.88 -67.27
CA GLU A 281 -6.76 22.21 -68.47
C GLU A 281 -8.07 22.84 -68.98
N LYS A 282 -8.79 23.61 -68.13
CA LYS A 282 -10.03 24.32 -68.50
C LYS A 282 -9.83 25.79 -68.92
N GLY A 283 -8.58 26.26 -69.06
CA GLY A 283 -8.25 27.48 -69.81
C GLY A 283 -8.14 28.80 -69.03
N ASP A 284 -7.95 28.79 -67.71
CA ASP A 284 -7.84 30.02 -66.90
C ASP A 284 -6.36 30.37 -66.57
N LEU A 285 -5.81 31.42 -67.19
CA LEU A 285 -4.38 31.76 -67.22
C LEU A 285 -3.81 32.42 -65.94
N ASN A 286 -4.61 32.56 -64.87
CA ASN A 286 -4.21 33.25 -63.63
C ASN A 286 -3.58 32.34 -62.55
N GLY A 287 -3.40 31.03 -62.81
CA GLY A 287 -2.97 30.04 -61.80
C GLY A 287 -1.45 29.84 -61.61
N VAL A 288 -0.59 30.49 -62.40
CA VAL A 288 0.86 30.20 -62.43
C VAL A 288 1.57 30.57 -61.13
N VAL A 289 1.23 31.70 -60.52
CA VAL A 289 1.89 32.20 -59.29
C VAL A 289 1.66 31.27 -58.09
N GLY A 290 0.45 30.71 -57.96
CA GLY A 290 0.14 29.78 -56.86
C GLY A 290 0.85 28.43 -56.97
N ARG A 291 1.17 27.96 -58.19
CA ARG A 291 1.84 26.67 -58.39
C ARG A 291 3.31 26.71 -57.97
N ASP A 292 4.00 27.81 -58.26
CA ASP A 292 5.40 28.01 -57.87
C ASP A 292 5.54 28.12 -56.34
N ASP A 293 4.61 28.78 -55.66
CA ASP A 293 4.62 28.91 -54.20
C ASP A 293 4.32 27.58 -53.49
N ILE A 294 3.35 26.79 -53.99
CA ILE A 294 3.09 25.42 -53.49
C ILE A 294 4.33 24.54 -53.67
N SER A 295 5.02 24.66 -54.81
CA SER A 295 6.20 23.82 -55.11
C SER A 295 7.38 24.17 -54.20
N LYS A 296 7.63 25.46 -53.93
CA LYS A 296 8.63 25.91 -52.93
C LYS A 296 8.29 25.40 -51.54
N ARG A 297 7.02 25.49 -51.13
CA ARG A 297 6.59 25.02 -49.81
C ARG A 297 6.74 23.51 -49.66
N LEU A 298 6.41 22.72 -50.70
CA LEU A 298 6.65 21.28 -50.73
C LEU A 298 8.15 20.96 -50.62
N GLU A 299 9.03 21.72 -51.30
CA GLU A 299 10.48 21.54 -51.19
C GLU A 299 11.00 21.82 -49.76
N GLU A 300 10.47 22.85 -49.09
CA GLU A 300 10.77 23.13 -47.68
C GLU A 300 10.30 21.99 -46.76
N ILE A 301 9.09 21.47 -46.98
CA ILE A 301 8.54 20.35 -46.22
C ILE A 301 9.40 19.10 -46.41
N TYR A 302 9.77 18.74 -47.65
CA TYR A 302 10.63 17.58 -47.90
C TYR A 302 12.00 17.72 -47.25
N LYS A 303 12.63 18.90 -47.33
CA LYS A 303 13.89 19.17 -46.61
C LYS A 303 13.72 19.02 -45.10
N ARG A 304 12.60 19.48 -44.54
CA ARG A 304 12.35 19.34 -43.09
C ARG A 304 12.07 17.87 -42.72
N LEU A 305 11.28 17.14 -43.50
CA LEU A 305 11.01 15.70 -43.31
C LEU A 305 12.30 14.86 -43.36
N GLU A 306 13.23 15.20 -44.26
CA GLU A 306 14.55 14.57 -44.33
C GLU A 306 15.40 14.89 -43.09
N LEU A 307 15.42 16.15 -42.64
CA LEU A 307 16.16 16.57 -41.45
C LEU A 307 15.67 15.89 -40.16
N ILE A 308 14.37 15.65 -40.04
CA ILE A 308 13.77 14.98 -38.87
C ILE A 308 13.83 13.44 -38.97
N ASP A 309 14.42 12.90 -40.04
CA ASP A 309 14.52 11.46 -40.32
C ASP A 309 13.14 10.76 -40.26
N ALA A 310 12.15 11.38 -40.92
CA ALA A 310 10.76 10.93 -40.89
C ALA A 310 10.55 9.51 -41.46
N ASP A 311 11.45 9.06 -42.35
CA ASP A 311 11.43 7.75 -42.98
C ASP A 311 11.84 6.64 -41.99
N SER A 312 12.79 6.90 -41.08
CA SER A 312 13.19 5.92 -40.05
C SER A 312 12.17 5.83 -38.91
N ALA A 313 11.33 6.86 -38.74
CA ALA A 313 10.39 6.96 -37.63
C ALA A 313 9.45 5.75 -37.53
N GLU A 314 8.97 5.23 -38.66
CA GLU A 314 8.09 4.04 -38.67
C GLU A 314 8.83 2.79 -38.19
N ALA A 315 10.05 2.57 -38.67
CA ALA A 315 10.89 1.44 -38.25
C ALA A 315 11.24 1.53 -36.75
N ARG A 316 11.57 2.73 -36.26
CA ARG A 316 11.82 2.98 -34.82
C ARG A 316 10.58 2.67 -33.98
N ALA A 317 9.42 3.23 -34.33
CA ALA A 317 8.16 2.99 -33.63
C ALA A 317 7.78 1.50 -33.64
N ALA A 318 7.91 0.82 -34.78
CA ALA A 318 7.66 -0.61 -34.92
C ALA A 318 8.62 -1.45 -34.07
N SER A 319 9.89 -1.06 -33.95
CA SER A 319 10.89 -1.77 -33.13
C SER A 319 10.59 -1.65 -31.62
N ILE A 320 10.17 -0.47 -31.16
CA ILE A 320 9.79 -0.22 -29.76
C ILE A 320 8.55 -1.03 -29.41
N LEU A 321 7.53 -1.02 -30.28
CA LEU A 321 6.33 -1.83 -30.11
C LEU A 321 6.66 -3.33 -30.13
N ALA A 322 7.52 -3.79 -31.03
CA ALA A 322 7.95 -5.20 -31.06
C ALA A 322 8.64 -5.62 -29.75
N GLY A 323 9.49 -4.75 -29.19
CA GLY A 323 10.14 -4.96 -27.89
C GLY A 323 9.16 -5.06 -26.72
N LEU A 324 8.08 -4.28 -26.76
CA LEU A 324 6.96 -4.36 -25.82
C LEU A 324 5.97 -5.51 -26.12
N SER A 325 6.41 -6.48 -26.94
CA SER A 325 5.70 -7.69 -27.34
C SER A 325 4.47 -7.47 -28.25
N PHE A 326 4.44 -6.40 -29.04
CA PHE A 326 3.44 -6.25 -30.12
C PHE A 326 3.91 -6.96 -31.39
N THR A 327 3.13 -7.92 -31.87
CA THR A 327 3.40 -8.55 -33.18
C THR A 327 3.11 -7.58 -34.32
N PRO A 328 3.69 -7.78 -35.53
CA PRO A 328 3.42 -6.92 -36.69
C PRO A 328 1.92 -6.80 -37.04
N GLU A 329 1.15 -7.86 -36.79
CA GLU A 329 -0.31 -7.83 -36.95
C GLU A 329 -0.98 -6.94 -35.90
N MET A 330 -0.54 -7.01 -34.64
CA MET A 330 -1.07 -6.18 -33.56
C MET A 330 -0.76 -4.70 -33.78
N GLN A 331 0.42 -4.37 -34.31
CA GLN A 331 0.79 -2.97 -34.61
C GLN A 331 -0.21 -2.29 -35.56
N LYS A 332 -0.86 -3.06 -36.45
CA LYS A 332 -1.87 -2.59 -37.41
C LYS A 332 -3.30 -2.60 -36.86
N LYS A 333 -3.54 -3.15 -35.66
CA LYS A 333 -4.88 -3.15 -35.03
C LYS A 333 -5.19 -1.82 -34.36
N ALA A 334 -6.48 -1.49 -34.32
CA ALA A 334 -6.96 -0.26 -33.68
C ALA A 334 -6.80 -0.30 -32.16
N THR A 335 -6.44 0.83 -31.55
CA THR A 335 -6.20 0.98 -30.09
C THR A 335 -7.41 0.55 -29.25
N LYS A 336 -8.65 0.78 -29.73
CA LYS A 336 -9.91 0.34 -29.06
C LYS A 336 -10.06 -1.17 -28.90
N THR A 337 -9.33 -1.98 -29.68
CA THR A 337 -9.41 -3.45 -29.62
C THR A 337 -8.50 -4.04 -28.53
N PHE A 338 -7.58 -3.23 -28.00
CA PHE A 338 -6.64 -3.64 -26.97
C PHE A 338 -7.25 -3.52 -25.58
N SER A 339 -6.87 -4.45 -24.70
CA SER A 339 -7.20 -4.31 -23.27
C SER A 339 -6.41 -3.16 -22.64
N GLY A 340 -6.81 -2.76 -21.44
CA GLY A 340 -6.18 -1.65 -20.74
C GLY A 340 -4.66 -1.79 -20.57
N GLY A 341 -4.20 -2.97 -20.14
CA GLY A 341 -2.76 -3.24 -20.04
C GLY A 341 -2.01 -3.11 -21.37
N TRP A 342 -2.60 -3.49 -22.50
CA TRP A 342 -2.00 -3.27 -23.81
C TRP A 342 -1.99 -1.79 -24.19
N ARG A 343 -3.05 -1.03 -23.87
CA ARG A 343 -3.09 0.43 -24.07
C ARG A 343 -2.08 1.18 -23.21
N MET A 344 -1.79 0.67 -22.00
CA MET A 344 -0.68 1.16 -21.17
C MET A 344 0.68 0.93 -21.86
N ARG A 345 0.88 -0.23 -22.49
CA ARG A 345 2.10 -0.49 -23.26
C ARG A 345 2.24 0.44 -24.47
N ILE A 346 1.13 0.80 -25.13
CA ILE A 346 1.15 1.82 -26.19
C ILE A 346 1.55 3.19 -25.62
N ALA A 347 1.05 3.56 -24.44
CA ALA A 347 1.44 4.81 -23.77
C ALA A 347 2.94 4.83 -23.44
N LEU A 348 3.47 3.71 -22.95
CA LEU A 348 4.90 3.53 -22.73
C LEU A 348 5.69 3.63 -24.04
N ALA A 349 5.26 2.95 -25.10
CA ALA A 349 5.88 3.03 -26.43
C ALA A 349 5.94 4.47 -26.95
N ARG A 350 4.84 5.22 -26.77
CA ARG A 350 4.74 6.64 -27.12
C ARG A 350 5.78 7.47 -26.37
N ALA A 351 5.92 7.22 -25.07
CA ALA A 351 6.85 7.96 -24.22
C ALA A 351 8.32 7.66 -24.55
N LEU A 352 8.64 6.39 -24.85
CA LEU A 352 9.97 6.00 -25.31
C LEU A 352 10.30 6.61 -26.68
N PHE A 353 9.31 6.71 -27.57
CA PHE A 353 9.49 7.32 -28.89
C PHE A 353 9.67 8.84 -28.85
N ILE A 354 9.03 9.54 -27.91
CA ILE A 354 9.17 11.00 -27.73
C ILE A 354 10.58 11.40 -27.28
N GLU A 355 11.24 10.54 -26.50
CA GLU A 355 12.54 10.84 -25.88
C GLU A 355 12.57 12.20 -25.13
N PRO A 356 11.73 12.40 -24.10
CA PRO A 356 11.69 13.64 -23.32
C PRO A 356 13.00 13.91 -22.56
N ASP A 357 13.22 15.14 -22.10
CA ASP A 357 14.40 15.48 -21.27
C ASP A 357 14.38 14.72 -19.94
N ILE A 358 13.19 14.59 -19.34
CA ILE A 358 12.95 13.73 -18.19
C ILE A 358 11.78 12.80 -18.48
N LEU A 359 12.04 11.50 -18.42
CA LEU A 359 11.03 10.47 -18.51
C LEU A 359 10.61 10.02 -17.10
N LEU A 360 9.31 10.06 -16.78
CA LEU A 360 8.78 9.58 -15.51
C LEU A 360 7.93 8.33 -15.73
N LEU A 361 8.35 7.24 -15.12
CA LEU A 361 7.73 5.93 -15.23
C LEU A 361 7.17 5.53 -13.88
N ASP A 362 5.84 5.49 -13.74
CA ASP A 362 5.20 5.00 -12.53
C ASP A 362 4.83 3.52 -12.68
N GLU A 363 5.56 2.65 -12.00
CA GLU A 363 5.31 1.21 -11.95
C GLU A 363 5.18 0.53 -13.35
N PRO A 364 6.13 0.75 -14.29
CA PRO A 364 5.99 0.31 -15.67
C PRO A 364 5.96 -1.22 -15.82
N THR A 365 6.56 -1.96 -14.87
CA THR A 365 6.66 -3.42 -14.91
C THR A 365 5.35 -4.14 -14.63
N ASN A 366 4.35 -3.49 -14.00
CA ASN A 366 3.12 -4.16 -13.54
C ASN A 366 2.21 -4.66 -14.66
N HIS A 367 2.34 -4.11 -15.87
CA HIS A 367 1.55 -4.49 -17.05
C HIS A 367 2.40 -5.18 -18.13
N LEU A 368 3.66 -5.47 -17.82
CA LEU A 368 4.62 -6.10 -18.72
C LEU A 368 4.76 -7.59 -18.36
N ASP A 369 4.96 -8.40 -19.40
CA ASP A 369 5.39 -9.78 -19.23
C ASP A 369 6.92 -9.79 -19.06
N LEU A 370 7.46 -10.93 -18.62
CA LEU A 370 8.88 -11.06 -18.35
C LEU A 370 9.76 -10.67 -19.55
N HIS A 371 9.32 -11.01 -20.77
CA HIS A 371 10.08 -10.68 -21.98
C HIS A 371 10.12 -9.17 -22.23
N ALA A 372 8.98 -8.49 -22.12
CA ALA A 372 8.91 -7.04 -22.28
C ALA A 372 9.64 -6.30 -21.14
N VAL A 373 9.67 -6.84 -19.92
CA VAL A 373 10.47 -6.28 -18.81
C VAL A 373 11.97 -6.34 -19.13
N LEU A 374 12.49 -7.51 -19.55
CA LEU A 374 13.91 -7.67 -19.90
C LEU A 374 14.32 -6.79 -21.08
N TRP A 375 13.43 -6.63 -22.07
CA TRP A 375 13.64 -5.70 -23.17
C TRP A 375 13.70 -4.25 -22.68
N LEU A 376 12.74 -3.85 -21.83
CA LEU A 376 12.69 -2.50 -21.28
C LEU A 376 13.93 -2.19 -20.43
N GLU A 377 14.42 -3.14 -19.64
CA GLU A 377 15.68 -3.01 -18.89
C GLU A 377 16.84 -2.72 -19.85
N SER A 378 17.00 -3.55 -20.88
CA SER A 378 18.06 -3.42 -21.88
C SER A 378 17.98 -2.10 -22.66
N TYR A 379 16.76 -1.59 -22.86
CA TYR A 379 16.51 -0.33 -23.55
C TYR A 379 16.83 0.88 -22.64
N LEU A 380 16.35 0.87 -21.38
CA LEU A 380 16.57 1.95 -20.42
C LEU A 380 18.03 2.08 -19.96
N VAL A 381 18.80 0.98 -19.94
CA VAL A 381 20.24 1.04 -19.67
C VAL A 381 20.99 1.89 -20.69
N LYS A 382 20.52 1.91 -21.95
CA LYS A 382 21.11 2.69 -23.05
C LYS A 382 20.49 4.08 -23.20
N TRP A 383 19.56 4.44 -22.31
CA TRP A 383 18.85 5.71 -22.41
C TRP A 383 19.82 6.88 -22.16
N PRO A 384 19.88 7.87 -23.07
CA PRO A 384 20.88 8.94 -22.98
C PRO A 384 20.48 10.10 -22.05
N LYS A 385 19.19 10.20 -21.68
CA LYS A 385 18.62 11.33 -20.92
C LYS A 385 18.32 10.93 -19.46
N THR A 386 17.74 11.83 -18.69
CA THR A 386 17.36 11.52 -17.31
C THR A 386 16.02 10.79 -17.27
N PHE A 387 15.86 9.81 -16.39
CA PHE A 387 14.54 9.26 -16.07
C PHE A 387 14.41 8.97 -14.58
N ILE A 388 13.15 8.99 -14.11
CA ILE A 388 12.77 8.54 -12.77
C ILE A 388 11.80 7.38 -12.94
N VAL A 389 12.11 6.26 -12.31
CA VAL A 389 11.24 5.08 -12.29
C VAL A 389 10.81 4.75 -10.86
N VAL A 390 9.50 4.63 -10.67
CA VAL A 390 8.92 4.01 -9.48
C VAL A 390 8.77 2.53 -9.78
N SER A 391 9.41 1.69 -8.98
CA SER A 391 9.25 0.24 -9.10
C SER A 391 9.46 -0.42 -7.75
N HIS A 392 8.74 -1.51 -7.51
CA HIS A 392 9.01 -2.44 -6.42
C HIS A 392 9.90 -3.63 -6.83
N ALA A 393 10.26 -3.75 -8.12
CA ALA A 393 11.10 -4.83 -8.62
C ALA A 393 12.59 -4.53 -8.36
N ARG A 394 13.18 -5.24 -7.38
CA ARG A 394 14.57 -5.04 -6.95
C ARG A 394 15.58 -5.27 -8.07
N GLU A 395 15.42 -6.36 -8.82
CA GLU A 395 16.32 -6.73 -9.93
C GLU A 395 16.31 -5.69 -11.05
N PHE A 396 15.11 -5.19 -11.40
CA PHE A 396 14.92 -4.13 -12.37
C PHE A 396 15.64 -2.85 -11.93
N LEU A 397 15.41 -2.39 -10.69
CA LEU A 397 16.08 -1.21 -10.15
C LEU A 397 17.59 -1.38 -10.13
N ASN A 398 18.10 -2.52 -9.67
CA ASN A 398 19.53 -2.79 -9.61
C ASN A 398 20.24 -2.73 -10.97
N THR A 399 19.52 -3.03 -12.05
CA THR A 399 20.07 -3.07 -13.41
C THR A 399 20.01 -1.69 -14.07
N VAL A 400 18.91 -0.95 -13.84
CA VAL A 400 18.55 0.21 -14.66
C VAL A 400 18.95 1.56 -14.01
N VAL A 401 18.98 1.65 -12.68
CA VAL A 401 19.15 2.93 -11.96
C VAL A 401 20.58 3.14 -11.47
N THR A 402 21.02 4.41 -11.43
CA THR A 402 22.31 4.83 -10.90
C THR A 402 22.21 5.39 -9.48
N ASP A 403 21.04 5.90 -9.11
CA ASP A 403 20.77 6.60 -7.86
C ASP A 403 19.35 6.26 -7.37
N ILE A 404 19.14 6.25 -6.05
CA ILE A 404 17.85 5.96 -5.42
C ILE A 404 17.37 7.19 -4.68
N ILE A 405 16.15 7.63 -4.99
CA ILE A 405 15.42 8.65 -4.22
C ILE A 405 14.46 7.91 -3.30
N HIS A 406 14.66 8.04 -1.99
CA HIS A 406 13.82 7.41 -0.98
C HIS A 406 12.85 8.44 -0.39
N LEU A 407 11.56 8.15 -0.51
CA LEU A 407 10.48 8.93 0.11
C LEU A 407 10.02 8.25 1.41
N GLN A 408 10.47 8.78 2.54
CA GLN A 408 10.12 8.30 3.89
C GLN A 408 9.87 9.49 4.83
N ASN A 409 8.89 9.36 5.72
CA ASN A 409 8.57 10.38 6.74
C ASN A 409 8.40 11.80 6.16
N GLN A 410 7.72 11.89 5.01
CA GLN A 410 7.48 13.14 4.29
C GLN A 410 8.74 13.85 3.79
N LYS A 411 9.90 13.17 3.79
CA LYS A 411 11.17 13.70 3.29
C LYS A 411 11.70 12.86 2.14
N LEU A 412 12.41 13.53 1.24
CA LEU A 412 13.12 12.91 0.12
C LEU A 412 14.60 12.86 0.44
N THR A 413 15.19 11.66 0.41
CA THR A 413 16.63 11.46 0.59
C THR A 413 17.21 10.75 -0.63
N THR A 414 18.32 11.28 -1.15
CA THR A 414 18.97 10.71 -2.34
C THR A 414 20.18 9.87 -1.92
N TYR A 415 20.26 8.65 -2.44
CA TYR A 415 21.35 7.71 -2.23
C TYR A 415 22.03 7.43 -3.57
N LYS A 416 23.37 7.43 -3.58
CA LYS A 416 24.15 7.09 -4.77
C LYS A 416 24.35 5.58 -4.83
N GLY A 417 24.17 4.99 -6.01
CA GLY A 417 24.32 3.56 -6.25
C GLY A 417 22.99 2.85 -6.50
N ASN A 418 23.08 1.54 -6.69
CA ASN A 418 21.95 0.67 -6.97
C ASN A 418 21.09 0.39 -5.71
N TYR A 419 19.99 -0.35 -5.88
CA TYR A 419 19.06 -0.67 -4.81
C TYR A 419 19.72 -1.44 -3.64
N ASP A 420 20.63 -2.37 -3.92
CA ASP A 420 21.34 -3.12 -2.87
C ASP A 420 22.26 -2.23 -2.03
N THR A 421 22.92 -1.25 -2.66
CA THR A 421 23.75 -0.26 -1.97
C THR A 421 22.89 0.64 -1.08
N PHE A 422 21.72 1.04 -1.58
CA PHE A 422 20.73 1.78 -0.82
C PHE A 422 20.25 0.98 0.42
N GLU A 423 19.85 -0.28 0.29
CA GLU A 423 19.38 -1.08 1.43
C GLU A 423 20.45 -1.21 2.51
N LYS A 424 21.69 -1.53 2.13
CA LYS A 424 22.82 -1.62 3.07
C LYS A 424 23.08 -0.29 3.79
N THR A 425 23.15 0.81 3.02
CA THR A 425 23.41 2.14 3.58
C THR A 425 22.29 2.56 4.53
N ARG A 426 21.03 2.27 4.18
CA ARG A 426 19.87 2.54 5.03
C ARG A 426 19.92 1.72 6.32
N GLU A 427 20.19 0.43 6.24
CA GLU A 427 20.30 -0.43 7.41
C GLU A 427 21.40 0.04 8.37
N GLU A 428 22.56 0.46 7.84
CA GLU A 428 23.65 1.03 8.64
C GLU A 428 23.24 2.35 9.28
N GLN A 429 22.57 3.25 8.53
CA GLN A 429 22.05 4.51 9.07
C GLN A 429 21.04 4.27 10.19
N VAL A 430 20.09 3.34 10.00
CA VAL A 430 19.09 2.99 11.02
C VAL A 430 19.77 2.41 12.26
N LYS A 431 20.72 1.47 12.11
CA LYS A 431 21.48 0.91 13.23
C LYS A 431 22.29 1.98 13.98
N ASN A 432 22.89 2.93 13.27
CA ASN A 432 23.65 4.02 13.87
C ASN A 432 22.74 5.01 14.61
N GLN A 433 21.58 5.33 14.06
CA GLN A 433 20.57 6.16 14.72
C GLN A 433 20.00 5.46 15.95
N GLN A 434 19.70 4.17 15.90
CA GLN A 434 19.24 3.39 17.06
C GLN A 434 20.27 3.42 18.19
N LYS A 435 21.54 3.17 17.89
CA LYS A 435 22.63 3.25 18.89
C LYS A 435 22.78 4.66 19.46
N ALA A 436 22.63 5.69 18.64
CA ALA A 436 22.70 7.08 19.09
C ALA A 436 21.50 7.44 19.99
N LEU A 437 20.32 6.95 19.67
CA LEU A 437 19.09 7.12 20.46
C LEU A 437 19.24 6.41 21.82
N GLU A 438 19.64 5.13 21.84
CA GLU A 438 19.92 4.40 23.08
C GLU A 438 20.99 5.09 23.95
N ALA A 439 22.06 5.60 23.32
CA ALA A 439 23.11 6.32 24.04
C ALA A 439 22.59 7.63 24.64
N ASN A 440 21.73 8.36 23.92
CA ASN A 440 21.08 9.56 24.41
C ASN A 440 20.11 9.24 25.55
N GLU A 441 19.29 8.20 25.42
CA GLU A 441 18.39 7.73 26.48
C GLU A 441 19.14 7.30 27.75
N ARG A 442 20.24 6.55 27.61
CA ARG A 442 21.11 6.19 28.75
C ARG A 442 21.74 7.41 29.40
N ALA A 443 22.17 8.39 28.61
CA ALA A 443 22.72 9.64 29.14
C ALA A 443 21.64 10.45 29.88
N ARG A 444 20.42 10.54 29.32
CA ARG A 444 19.26 11.20 29.95
C ARG A 444 18.87 10.49 31.24
N SER A 445 18.74 9.17 31.26
CA SER A 445 18.38 8.41 32.47
C SER A 445 19.46 8.50 33.56
N HIS A 446 20.73 8.49 33.19
CA HIS A 446 21.84 8.69 34.13
C HIS A 446 21.82 10.09 34.76
N MET A 447 21.55 11.14 33.96
CA MET A 447 21.42 12.49 34.50
C MET A 447 20.15 12.65 35.34
N GLN A 448 19.04 12.01 34.95
CA GLN A 448 17.78 12.03 35.68
C GLN A 448 17.93 11.39 37.06
N THR A 449 18.50 10.18 37.14
CA THR A 449 18.79 9.51 38.42
C THR A 449 19.71 10.33 39.34
N PHE A 450 20.68 11.06 38.76
CA PHE A 450 21.52 11.99 39.53
C PHE A 450 20.72 13.18 40.06
N ILE A 451 19.87 13.79 39.23
CA ILE A 451 18.99 14.90 39.63
C ILE A 451 18.08 14.43 40.75
N ASP A 452 17.40 13.30 40.61
CA ASP A 452 16.44 12.79 41.59
C ASP A 452 17.12 12.45 42.92
N LYS A 453 18.31 11.84 42.89
CA LYS A 453 19.08 11.49 44.09
C LYS A 453 19.59 12.71 44.86
N PHE A 454 19.93 13.81 44.17
CA PHE A 454 20.56 14.97 44.79
C PHE A 454 19.66 16.23 44.81
N ARG A 455 18.40 16.12 44.38
CA ARG A 455 17.43 17.23 44.31
C ARG A 455 17.25 17.96 45.65
N TYR A 456 17.26 17.21 46.75
CA TYR A 456 17.04 17.73 48.10
C TYR A 456 18.34 18.06 48.86
N ASN A 457 19.52 17.92 48.23
CA ASN A 457 20.80 18.19 48.88
C ASN A 457 21.29 19.63 48.58
N ALA A 458 21.15 20.52 49.57
CA ALA A 458 21.50 21.94 49.45
C ALA A 458 22.96 22.21 49.03
N LYS A 459 23.92 21.34 49.40
CA LYS A 459 25.35 21.54 49.06
C LYS A 459 25.67 21.26 47.59
N ARG A 460 24.81 20.55 46.86
CA ARG A 460 25.02 20.17 45.46
C ARG A 460 24.03 20.84 44.50
N ALA A 461 23.26 21.82 44.98
CA ALA A 461 22.21 22.49 44.23
C ALA A 461 22.72 23.12 42.90
N SER A 462 23.91 23.74 42.90
CA SER A 462 24.50 24.32 41.68
C SER A 462 24.81 23.27 40.60
N LEU A 463 25.28 22.09 41.00
CA LEU A 463 25.61 20.99 40.09
C LEU A 463 24.34 20.35 39.51
N VAL A 464 23.29 20.19 40.32
CA VAL A 464 21.98 19.71 39.89
C VAL A 464 21.35 20.70 38.89
N GLN A 465 21.39 22.00 39.16
CA GLN A 465 20.91 23.04 38.24
C GLN A 465 21.64 23.04 36.90
N SER A 466 22.96 22.82 36.91
CA SER A 466 23.75 22.66 35.68
C SER A 466 23.32 21.44 34.85
N ARG A 467 23.03 20.30 35.52
CA ARG A 467 22.57 19.07 34.86
C ARG A 467 21.13 19.16 34.34
N ILE A 468 20.24 19.87 35.03
CA ILE A 468 18.89 20.19 34.55
C ILE A 468 19.00 21.00 33.25
N LYS A 469 19.82 22.06 33.24
CA LYS A 469 20.03 22.88 32.04
C LYS A 469 20.71 22.10 30.90
N ALA A 470 21.58 21.14 31.22
CA ALA A 470 22.17 20.24 30.23
C ALA A 470 21.15 19.27 29.64
N LEU A 471 20.24 18.74 30.46
CA LEU A 471 19.14 17.88 30.03
C LEU A 471 18.14 18.63 29.13
N ASP A 472 17.82 19.89 29.46
CA ASP A 472 16.98 20.77 28.63
C ASP A 472 17.64 21.15 27.30
N ARG A 473 18.97 21.23 27.27
CA ARG A 473 19.73 21.52 26.05
C ARG A 473 19.89 20.29 25.15
N MET A 474 19.79 19.08 25.69
CA MET A 474 19.78 17.86 24.87
C MET A 474 18.45 17.77 24.11
N GLY A 475 18.50 18.08 22.82
CA GLY A 475 17.35 17.98 21.92
C GLY A 475 16.72 16.59 21.95
N HIS A 476 15.41 16.52 21.72
CA HIS A 476 14.74 15.27 21.42
C HIS A 476 15.35 14.70 20.12
N VAL A 477 15.81 13.46 20.18
CA VAL A 477 16.12 12.69 18.97
C VAL A 477 14.79 12.09 18.54
N ASP A 478 14.38 12.35 17.30
CA ASP A 478 13.15 11.79 16.75
C ASP A 478 13.19 10.26 16.84
N GLU A 479 12.12 9.67 17.36
CA GLU A 479 11.99 8.21 17.41
C GLU A 479 12.01 7.62 15.99
N ILE A 480 12.74 6.53 15.84
CA ILE A 480 12.77 5.79 14.57
C ILE A 480 11.45 5.03 14.47
N VAL A 481 10.50 5.60 13.75
CA VAL A 481 9.29 4.87 13.33
C VAL A 481 9.72 3.88 12.25
N ASN A 482 10.00 2.64 12.67
CA ASN A 482 10.15 1.53 11.75
C ASN A 482 8.81 1.27 11.05
N ASP A 483 8.90 0.90 9.78
CA ASP A 483 7.72 0.47 9.05
C ASP A 483 7.17 -0.81 9.70
N PRO A 484 5.85 -0.91 9.98
CA PRO A 484 5.28 -2.12 10.55
C PRO A 484 5.44 -3.29 9.58
N ASP A 485 5.90 -4.43 10.08
CA ASP A 485 5.95 -5.67 9.33
C ASP A 485 4.53 -6.20 9.08
N TYR A 486 4.15 -6.32 7.81
CA TYR A 486 2.89 -6.96 7.44
C TYR A 486 3.09 -8.47 7.31
N LYS A 487 2.45 -9.25 8.18
CA LYS A 487 2.41 -10.71 8.06
C LYS A 487 1.10 -11.12 7.40
N PHE A 488 1.22 -11.68 6.20
CA PHE A 488 0.09 -12.27 5.47
C PHE A 488 -0.04 -13.74 5.89
N ASP A 489 -0.76 -13.98 6.97
CA ASP A 489 -1.05 -15.33 7.43
C ASP A 489 -2.37 -15.81 6.83
N PHE A 490 -2.30 -16.87 6.01
CA PHE A 490 -3.47 -17.56 5.49
C PHE A 490 -3.85 -18.70 6.43
N PRO A 491 -5.13 -18.86 6.80
CA PRO A 491 -5.56 -19.96 7.64
C PRO A 491 -5.30 -21.29 6.95
N THR A 492 -4.81 -22.28 7.69
CA THR A 492 -4.69 -23.66 7.18
C THR A 492 -6.10 -24.26 7.09
N PRO A 493 -6.51 -24.83 5.94
CA PRO A 493 -7.82 -25.49 5.84
C PRO A 493 -7.95 -26.63 6.84
N GLU A 494 -9.05 -26.68 7.60
CA GLU A 494 -9.34 -27.77 8.54
C GLU A 494 -9.59 -29.09 7.79
N ASP A 495 -10.24 -29.02 6.63
CA ASP A 495 -10.53 -30.16 5.76
C ASP A 495 -9.43 -30.37 4.71
N ARG A 496 -8.68 -31.47 4.83
CA ARG A 496 -7.74 -31.92 3.78
C ARG A 496 -8.46 -32.82 2.77
N PRO A 497 -8.81 -32.34 1.56
CA PRO A 497 -9.33 -33.21 0.51
C PRO A 497 -8.29 -34.26 0.13
N GLY A 498 -8.74 -35.49 -0.15
CA GLY A 498 -7.88 -36.53 -0.73
C GLY A 498 -7.47 -36.17 -2.16
N ALA A 499 -6.30 -36.64 -2.58
CA ALA A 499 -5.82 -36.47 -3.96
C ALA A 499 -6.66 -37.33 -4.94
N PRO A 500 -6.88 -36.89 -6.19
CA PRO A 500 -6.44 -35.62 -6.79
C PRO A 500 -7.38 -34.45 -6.43
N ILE A 501 -6.82 -33.25 -6.26
CA ILE A 501 -7.61 -32.04 -5.92
C ILE A 501 -8.22 -31.45 -7.17
N ILE A 502 -7.36 -31.17 -8.15
CA ILE A 502 -7.74 -30.69 -9.48
C ILE A 502 -6.91 -31.49 -10.49
N SER A 503 -7.55 -32.06 -11.50
CA SER A 503 -6.88 -32.79 -12.57
C SER A 503 -7.51 -32.46 -13.92
N PHE A 504 -6.67 -32.13 -14.89
CA PHE A 504 -7.02 -31.92 -16.28
C PHE A 504 -6.69 -33.19 -17.05
N SER A 505 -7.65 -33.70 -17.83
CA SER A 505 -7.48 -34.89 -18.67
C SER A 505 -7.97 -34.59 -20.09
N ASP A 506 -7.00 -34.50 -21.01
CA ASP A 506 -7.17 -34.14 -22.42
C ASP A 506 -8.04 -32.89 -22.65
N ALA A 507 -7.97 -31.96 -21.71
CA ALA A 507 -8.82 -30.78 -21.69
C ALA A 507 -8.36 -29.80 -22.79
N SER A 508 -9.29 -29.42 -23.66
CA SER A 508 -9.07 -28.39 -24.68
C SER A 508 -10.10 -27.28 -24.53
N PHE A 509 -9.69 -26.04 -24.81
CA PHE A 509 -10.57 -24.89 -24.65
C PHE A 509 -10.24 -23.79 -25.67
N GLY A 510 -11.30 -23.20 -26.23
CA GLY A 510 -11.28 -21.97 -27.02
C GLY A 510 -12.56 -21.18 -26.79
N TYR A 511 -12.47 -19.85 -26.85
CA TYR A 511 -13.69 -19.02 -26.77
C TYR A 511 -14.54 -19.20 -28.04
N PRO A 512 -15.89 -19.08 -27.95
CA PRO A 512 -16.75 -19.19 -29.11
C PRO A 512 -16.35 -18.20 -30.21
N GLY A 513 -16.11 -18.72 -31.43
CA GLY A 513 -15.67 -17.91 -32.57
C GLY A 513 -14.19 -17.47 -32.55
N GLY A 514 -13.42 -17.91 -31.56
CA GLY A 514 -11.98 -17.66 -31.45
C GLY A 514 -11.12 -18.90 -31.74
N PRO A 515 -9.79 -18.73 -31.82
CA PRO A 515 -8.86 -19.84 -31.93
C PRO A 515 -8.88 -20.71 -30.66
N ILE A 516 -8.57 -21.99 -30.81
CA ILE A 516 -8.35 -22.90 -29.67
C ILE A 516 -7.11 -22.42 -28.92
N LEU A 517 -7.27 -22.06 -27.65
CA LEU A 517 -6.19 -21.58 -26.78
C LEU A 517 -5.37 -22.74 -26.21
N PHE A 518 -6.07 -23.82 -25.85
CA PHE A 518 -5.48 -24.97 -25.19
C PHE A 518 -5.91 -26.26 -25.89
N LYS A 519 -4.96 -27.16 -26.12
CA LYS A 519 -5.20 -28.45 -26.75
C LYS A 519 -4.58 -29.56 -25.92
N ASN A 520 -5.38 -30.56 -25.55
CA ASN A 520 -4.98 -31.76 -24.81
C ASN A 520 -4.16 -31.48 -23.55
N LEU A 521 -4.65 -30.58 -22.69
CA LEU A 521 -4.00 -30.27 -21.41
C LEU A 521 -4.14 -31.44 -20.44
N ASN A 522 -3.00 -31.89 -19.91
CA ASN A 522 -2.89 -32.96 -18.93
C ASN A 522 -1.99 -32.49 -17.77
N PHE A 523 -2.59 -32.05 -16.67
CA PHE A 523 -1.85 -31.67 -15.46
C PHE A 523 -2.74 -31.77 -14.20
N GLY A 524 -2.10 -32.01 -13.05
CA GLY A 524 -2.77 -32.07 -11.75
C GLY A 524 -2.26 -30.98 -10.80
N ILE A 525 -3.05 -30.68 -9.78
CA ILE A 525 -2.70 -29.79 -8.67
C ILE A 525 -2.90 -30.56 -7.37
N ASP A 526 -1.89 -30.56 -6.50
CA ASP A 526 -1.91 -31.18 -5.17
C ASP A 526 -1.89 -30.12 -4.05
N LEU A 527 -2.08 -30.53 -2.78
CA LEU A 527 -2.27 -29.62 -1.64
C LEU A 527 -1.03 -28.74 -1.41
N ASP A 528 0.15 -29.32 -1.63
CA ASP A 528 1.44 -28.65 -1.40
C ASP A 528 2.00 -28.02 -2.67
N SER A 529 1.27 -28.08 -3.78
CA SER A 529 1.72 -27.49 -5.05
C SER A 529 1.89 -25.97 -4.95
N ARG A 530 3.01 -25.48 -5.49
CA ARG A 530 3.27 -24.06 -5.73
C ARG A 530 3.57 -23.90 -7.22
N ILE A 531 2.59 -23.41 -7.97
CA ILE A 531 2.64 -23.39 -9.44
C ILE A 531 2.76 -21.95 -9.92
N ALA A 532 3.76 -21.68 -10.74
CA ALA A 532 3.93 -20.40 -11.42
C ALA A 532 3.60 -20.55 -12.91
N MET A 533 2.67 -19.73 -13.42
CA MET A 533 2.29 -19.74 -14.84
C MET A 533 3.00 -18.62 -15.62
N VAL A 534 3.95 -19.00 -16.46
CA VAL A 534 4.75 -18.08 -17.29
C VAL A 534 4.28 -18.09 -18.75
N GLY A 535 4.51 -16.99 -19.47
CA GLY A 535 4.08 -16.81 -20.86
C GLY A 535 3.70 -15.37 -21.21
N PRO A 536 3.53 -15.05 -22.50
CA PRO A 536 3.13 -13.71 -22.94
C PRO A 536 1.73 -13.33 -22.47
N ASN A 537 1.45 -12.02 -22.40
CA ASN A 537 0.09 -11.55 -22.16
C ASN A 537 -0.85 -11.97 -23.30
N GLY A 538 -2.06 -12.44 -22.95
CA GLY A 538 -3.04 -12.90 -23.94
C GLY A 538 -2.94 -14.37 -24.36
N ILE A 539 -1.92 -15.12 -23.91
CA ILE A 539 -1.79 -16.57 -24.22
C ILE A 539 -2.87 -17.44 -23.56
N GLY A 540 -3.63 -16.89 -22.60
CA GLY A 540 -4.70 -17.59 -21.90
C GLY A 540 -4.46 -17.88 -20.42
N LYS A 541 -3.44 -17.31 -19.76
CA LYS A 541 -3.19 -17.51 -18.31
C LYS A 541 -4.41 -17.28 -17.42
N SER A 542 -5.12 -16.18 -17.64
CA SER A 542 -6.36 -15.91 -16.89
C SER A 542 -7.48 -16.89 -17.25
N THR A 543 -7.49 -17.40 -18.48
CA THR A 543 -8.44 -18.41 -18.94
C THR A 543 -8.21 -19.75 -18.25
N ILE A 544 -6.96 -20.20 -18.08
CA ILE A 544 -6.67 -21.44 -17.35
C ILE A 544 -6.99 -21.32 -15.86
N LEU A 545 -6.77 -20.15 -15.24
CA LEU A 545 -7.22 -19.89 -13.87
C LEU A 545 -8.75 -19.98 -13.74
N LYS A 546 -9.50 -19.49 -14.73
CA LYS A 546 -10.96 -19.63 -14.79
C LYS A 546 -11.42 -21.09 -15.00
N LEU A 547 -10.68 -21.88 -15.78
CA LEU A 547 -10.93 -23.32 -15.92
C LEU A 547 -10.68 -24.07 -14.59
N ILE A 548 -9.63 -23.70 -13.86
CA ILE A 548 -9.32 -24.24 -12.53
C ILE A 548 -10.43 -23.86 -11.53
N ALA A 549 -10.83 -22.59 -11.51
CA ALA A 549 -11.89 -22.07 -10.64
C ALA A 549 -13.26 -22.68 -10.94
N GLY A 550 -13.50 -23.06 -12.20
CA GLY A 550 -14.76 -23.62 -12.66
C GLY A 550 -15.72 -22.67 -13.33
N ASP A 551 -15.32 -21.42 -13.52
CA ASP A 551 -16.10 -20.40 -14.23
C ASP A 551 -16.24 -20.74 -15.72
N LEU A 552 -15.29 -21.49 -16.26
CA LEU A 552 -15.29 -21.97 -17.65
C LEU A 552 -15.29 -23.49 -17.68
N GLN A 553 -15.99 -24.06 -18.67
CA GLN A 553 -15.95 -25.48 -18.96
C GLN A 553 -15.05 -25.75 -20.17
N PRO A 554 -14.28 -26.84 -20.19
CA PRO A 554 -13.50 -27.23 -21.36
C PRO A 554 -14.42 -27.52 -22.55
N SER A 555 -13.97 -27.20 -23.75
CA SER A 555 -14.67 -27.53 -25.00
C SER A 555 -14.62 -29.02 -25.31
N SER A 556 -13.53 -29.70 -24.91
CA SER A 556 -13.39 -31.15 -24.97
C SER A 556 -12.49 -31.63 -23.82
N GLY A 557 -12.53 -32.92 -23.49
CA GLY A 557 -11.82 -33.48 -22.32
C GLY A 557 -12.53 -33.18 -21.01
N THR A 558 -11.88 -33.46 -19.88
CA THR A 558 -12.47 -33.33 -18.54
C THR A 558 -11.57 -32.56 -17.58
N VAL A 559 -12.20 -31.81 -16.68
CA VAL A 559 -11.54 -31.15 -15.54
C VAL A 559 -12.18 -31.66 -14.27
N PHE A 560 -11.49 -32.58 -13.60
CA PHE A 560 -11.89 -33.08 -12.29
C PHE A 560 -11.53 -32.08 -11.20
N ARG A 561 -12.48 -31.81 -10.30
CA ARG A 561 -12.32 -30.95 -9.13
C ARG A 561 -12.98 -31.64 -7.94
N SER A 562 -12.25 -31.80 -6.85
CA SER A 562 -12.80 -32.37 -5.63
C SER A 562 -13.81 -31.41 -4.99
N ALA A 563 -14.99 -31.93 -4.61
CA ALA A 563 -16.10 -31.13 -4.09
C ALA A 563 -15.80 -30.45 -2.73
N LYS A 564 -14.78 -30.93 -2.02
CA LYS A 564 -14.33 -30.37 -0.73
C LYS A 564 -13.37 -29.19 -0.89
N VAL A 565 -12.96 -28.87 -2.12
CA VAL A 565 -11.97 -27.84 -2.39
C VAL A 565 -12.65 -26.49 -2.46
N ARG A 566 -12.14 -25.54 -1.67
CA ARG A 566 -12.52 -24.13 -1.74
C ARG A 566 -11.42 -23.38 -2.49
N ILE A 567 -11.79 -22.68 -3.55
CA ILE A 567 -10.84 -21.96 -4.42
C ILE A 567 -11.03 -20.46 -4.21
N ALA A 568 -9.96 -19.77 -3.84
CA ALA A 568 -9.88 -18.32 -3.84
C ALA A 568 -9.10 -17.84 -5.09
N VAL A 569 -9.68 -16.95 -5.90
CA VAL A 569 -9.12 -16.50 -7.18
C VAL A 569 -8.85 -15.01 -7.18
N PHE A 570 -7.66 -14.56 -6.83
CA PHE A 570 -7.36 -13.12 -6.89
C PHE A 570 -7.06 -12.68 -8.33
N SER A 571 -7.82 -11.72 -8.88
CA SER A 571 -7.61 -11.20 -10.24
C SER A 571 -7.48 -9.67 -10.27
N GLN A 572 -6.77 -9.17 -11.27
CA GLN A 572 -6.48 -7.72 -11.44
C GLN A 572 -7.75 -6.88 -11.65
N HIS A 573 -8.79 -7.43 -12.26
CA HIS A 573 -10.06 -6.74 -12.54
C HIS A 573 -11.08 -6.78 -11.39
N HIS A 574 -10.76 -7.43 -10.25
CA HIS A 574 -11.65 -7.42 -9.10
C HIS A 574 -11.82 -6.04 -8.46
N VAL A 575 -10.90 -5.13 -8.77
CA VAL A 575 -10.95 -3.70 -8.44
C VAL A 575 -12.16 -3.01 -9.06
N ASP A 576 -12.45 -3.31 -10.33
CA ASP A 576 -13.45 -2.60 -11.14
C ASP A 576 -14.89 -2.88 -10.69
N GLY A 577 -15.10 -3.98 -9.95
CA GLY A 577 -16.40 -4.39 -9.40
C GLY A 577 -16.68 -3.86 -7.98
N LEU A 578 -15.79 -3.04 -7.42
CA LEU A 578 -15.95 -2.49 -6.08
C LEU A 578 -16.57 -1.10 -6.09
N ASP A 579 -17.41 -0.83 -5.09
CA ASP A 579 -17.89 0.50 -4.79
C ASP A 579 -16.80 1.30 -4.07
N LEU A 580 -16.05 2.09 -4.85
CA LEU A 580 -14.94 2.92 -4.37
C LEU A 580 -15.38 4.04 -3.42
N SER A 581 -16.66 4.39 -3.41
CA SER A 581 -17.22 5.42 -2.52
C SER A 581 -17.40 4.93 -1.08
N SER A 582 -17.46 3.61 -0.89
CA SER A 582 -17.60 2.98 0.43
C SER A 582 -16.24 2.85 1.14
N ASN A 583 -16.27 2.62 2.46
CA ASN A 583 -15.06 2.35 3.24
C ASN A 583 -14.82 0.84 3.39
N PRO A 584 -13.56 0.40 3.64
CA PRO A 584 -13.22 -1.02 3.74
C PRO A 584 -14.05 -1.77 4.80
N LEU A 585 -14.31 -1.15 5.94
CA LEU A 585 -15.06 -1.78 7.03
C LEU A 585 -16.53 -2.03 6.66
N LEU A 586 -17.21 -1.03 6.10
CA LEU A 586 -18.60 -1.15 5.63
C LEU A 586 -18.71 -2.17 4.50
N TYR A 587 -17.72 -2.21 3.61
CA TYR A 587 -17.66 -3.21 2.57
C TYR A 587 -17.57 -4.63 3.15
N MET A 588 -16.67 -4.86 4.10
CA MET A 588 -16.56 -6.15 4.81
C MET A 588 -17.85 -6.51 5.56
N MET A 589 -18.49 -5.56 6.24
CA MET A 589 -19.78 -5.78 6.91
C MET A 589 -20.91 -6.15 5.95
N ARG A 590 -20.89 -5.62 4.72
CA ARG A 590 -21.86 -5.96 3.67
C ARG A 590 -21.63 -7.36 3.11
N CYS A 591 -20.38 -7.76 2.96
CA CYS A 591 -20.01 -9.09 2.48
C CYS A 591 -20.27 -10.18 3.54
N TYR A 592 -20.09 -9.87 4.82
CA TYR A 592 -20.20 -10.81 5.94
C TYR A 592 -21.24 -10.36 6.97
N PRO A 593 -22.54 -10.43 6.63
CA PRO A 593 -23.61 -10.07 7.56
C PRO A 593 -23.63 -11.08 8.72
N GLY A 594 -23.41 -10.59 9.95
CA GLY A 594 -23.44 -11.41 11.18
C GLY A 594 -22.11 -11.48 11.93
N VAL A 595 -21.00 -11.06 11.31
CA VAL A 595 -19.70 -10.99 11.99
C VAL A 595 -19.60 -9.69 12.81
N PRO A 596 -19.18 -9.74 14.09
CA PRO A 596 -18.97 -8.55 14.89
C PRO A 596 -17.94 -7.59 14.27
N GLU A 597 -18.24 -6.30 14.27
CA GLU A 597 -17.39 -5.24 13.71
C GLU A 597 -15.95 -5.28 14.27
N GLN A 598 -15.80 -5.58 15.56
CA GLN A 598 -14.49 -5.66 16.21
C GLN A 598 -13.60 -6.74 15.61
N LYS A 599 -14.17 -7.90 15.23
CA LYS A 599 -13.44 -9.00 14.60
C LYS A 599 -13.04 -8.63 13.16
N LEU A 600 -13.94 -7.96 12.43
CA LEU A 600 -13.62 -7.42 11.09
C LEU A 600 -12.54 -6.34 11.15
N ARG A 601 -12.56 -5.46 12.16
CA ARG A 601 -11.54 -4.42 12.37
C ARG A 601 -10.19 -5.02 12.77
N ALA A 602 -10.16 -6.00 13.67
CA ALA A 602 -8.94 -6.70 14.05
C ALA A 602 -8.30 -7.40 12.85
N HIS A 603 -9.13 -8.04 12.03
CA HIS A 603 -8.72 -8.68 10.80
C HIS A 603 -8.22 -7.66 9.76
N LEU A 604 -8.94 -6.57 9.49
CA LEU A 604 -8.42 -5.48 8.64
C LEU A 604 -7.07 -4.94 9.17
N GLY A 605 -6.92 -4.87 10.49
CA GLY A 605 -5.69 -4.47 11.17
C GLY A 605 -4.51 -5.42 10.95
N SER A 606 -4.73 -6.74 10.93
CA SER A 606 -3.64 -7.72 10.68
C SER A 606 -3.04 -7.58 9.29
N PHE A 607 -3.83 -7.09 8.32
CA PHE A 607 -3.35 -6.82 6.96
C PHE A 607 -2.95 -5.34 6.74
N GLY A 608 -2.84 -4.57 7.81
CA GLY A 608 -2.30 -3.20 7.77
C GLY A 608 -3.29 -2.09 7.57
N VAL A 609 -4.59 -2.38 7.56
CA VAL A 609 -5.67 -1.38 7.50
C VAL A 609 -6.12 -1.06 8.92
N THR A 610 -5.37 -0.18 9.59
CA THR A 610 -5.57 0.14 11.01
C THR A 610 -6.26 1.50 11.21
N GLY A 611 -6.96 1.63 12.35
CA GLY A 611 -7.53 2.90 12.82
C GLY A 611 -8.42 3.60 11.80
N ASN A 612 -8.09 4.86 11.50
CA ASN A 612 -8.85 5.72 10.58
C ASN A 612 -8.82 5.24 9.13
N LEU A 613 -7.82 4.46 8.73
CA LEU A 613 -7.69 3.96 7.36
C LEU A 613 -8.85 3.03 6.97
N ALA A 614 -9.38 2.27 7.93
CA ALA A 614 -10.53 1.39 7.73
C ALA A 614 -11.86 2.15 7.56
N LEU A 615 -11.90 3.42 7.96
CA LEU A 615 -13.08 4.29 7.91
C LEU A 615 -13.05 5.26 6.72
N GLN A 616 -11.87 5.45 6.12
CA GLN A 616 -11.71 6.30 4.94
C GLN A 616 -12.34 5.67 3.69
N PRO A 617 -12.87 6.50 2.76
CA PRO A 617 -13.38 6.01 1.49
C PRO A 617 -12.30 5.30 0.66
N MET A 618 -12.66 4.21 -0.01
CA MET A 618 -11.71 3.37 -0.74
C MET A 618 -11.00 4.12 -1.88
N TYR A 619 -11.62 5.13 -2.51
CA TYR A 619 -10.96 5.96 -3.54
C TYR A 619 -9.78 6.80 -3.02
N THR A 620 -9.70 7.06 -1.71
CA THR A 620 -8.58 7.80 -1.10
C THR A 620 -7.42 6.90 -0.66
N LEU A 621 -7.65 5.57 -0.66
CA LEU A 621 -6.68 4.59 -0.21
C LEU A 621 -5.69 4.26 -1.31
N SER A 622 -4.45 3.96 -0.93
CA SER A 622 -3.43 3.53 -1.88
C SER A 622 -3.77 2.16 -2.48
N GLY A 623 -3.31 1.90 -3.71
CA GLY A 623 -3.64 0.67 -4.45
C GLY A 623 -3.31 -0.65 -3.74
N ILE A 624 -2.37 -0.67 -2.77
CA ILE A 624 -2.10 -1.85 -1.93
C ILE A 624 -3.15 -2.03 -0.85
N VAL A 625 -3.47 -0.98 -0.10
CA VAL A 625 -4.51 -1.02 0.95
C VAL A 625 -5.86 -1.44 0.34
N PHE A 626 -6.08 -1.00 -0.89
CA PHE A 626 -7.18 -1.39 -1.73
C PHE A 626 -7.15 -2.88 -2.15
N LYS A 627 -6.02 -3.38 -2.69
CA LYS A 627 -5.83 -4.80 -3.05
C LYS A 627 -5.96 -5.75 -1.85
N VAL A 628 -5.48 -5.35 -0.68
CA VAL A 628 -5.60 -6.09 0.59
C VAL A 628 -7.07 -6.31 0.96
N THR A 629 -7.91 -5.28 0.79
CA THR A 629 -9.35 -5.38 1.07
C THR A 629 -10.05 -6.38 0.12
N ILE A 630 -9.56 -6.51 -1.12
CA ILE A 630 -10.10 -7.44 -2.13
C ILE A 630 -9.72 -8.89 -1.87
N ILE A 631 -8.45 -9.16 -1.49
CA ILE A 631 -7.96 -10.52 -1.20
C ILE A 631 -8.96 -11.22 -0.25
N HIS A 632 -9.56 -10.47 0.67
CA HIS A 632 -10.48 -11.04 1.66
C HIS A 632 -11.86 -11.49 1.20
N LYS A 633 -12.41 -11.00 0.06
CA LYS A 633 -13.71 -11.52 -0.43
C LYS A 633 -13.69 -13.05 -0.62
N GLN A 634 -12.51 -13.63 -0.83
CA GLN A 634 -12.37 -15.02 -1.24
C GLN A 634 -11.77 -15.95 -0.18
N PHE A 635 -11.00 -15.41 0.76
CA PHE A 635 -10.38 -16.21 1.81
C PHE A 635 -11.25 -16.36 3.06
N VAL A 636 -12.25 -15.50 3.24
CA VAL A 636 -13.16 -15.52 4.39
C VAL A 636 -14.39 -16.37 4.02
N ASN A 637 -14.17 -17.66 3.72
CA ASN A 637 -15.21 -18.69 3.79
C ASN A 637 -15.12 -19.50 5.11
N ASP A 638 -14.29 -19.03 6.05
CA ASP A 638 -14.04 -19.61 7.39
C ASP A 638 -14.70 -18.81 8.52
N PHE A 639 -15.75 -18.03 8.22
CA PHE A 639 -16.56 -17.35 9.23
C PHE A 639 -17.95 -17.97 9.36
#